data_AF-A0A4R6WN11-F1
#
_entry.id   AF-A0A4R6WN11-F1
#
_cell.length_a   1.000
_cell.length_b   1.000
_cell.length_c   1.000
_cell.angle_alpha   90.00
_cell.angle_beta   90.00
_cell.angle_gamma   90.00
#
_symmetry.space_group_name_H-M   'P 1'
#
loop_
_entity.id
_entity.type
_entity.pdbx_description
1 polymer ?
#
loop_
_entity_poly.entity_id
_entity_poly.type
_entity_poly.pdbx_seq_one_letter_code
_entity_poly.pdbx_strand_id
1 'polypeptide(L)'
;MKVVILYDGTPVKLPASFFPPEKILFDIHGFLFRFIYIFKYGEIETENHCRYYTLSDFKQQDRSSFSDLEGYYMERDYLTYIQPNGILSTGFPIADLRQKKIDLRKYIANVGETITIDTLYNWQPFDYYFSKAQFTFQLESKSENNLVKNYRKEDLVDNSLILEIDIPESNLKEVVDIDSKSTPDGVFYKNNFLHHFIFQNANTTLTSRYKHIFTLISFQIHFITTEILEERMKDVINIQRVDGYADSLEEDISNLPGTTLEKIVFYIKKHWCYYYDPNAPTEQIHKALPAPTLNTLDIGELRKYYNTLLTLYSALYTYSFESNNSAGQETNLLFDLLYIIPDRALLALPYSALLLATKEFLAQQKLGEEREQSLVKVVAAIAKLEGNKEDFLDFLFIKDTVKDKSITNFEVLYKLLDDARLERYTIVNWFVDEKPNRKYFNYAIYEIWKQSKYNWEYIPPPPDLPVDFWSDNPVFNPELIIEIISSDIVIEERQKGKAHDFDTKIEGQNILIKACTRYEVQTSISTKTDLLVTKTIPIYEDLGKYHLYQPIVLTNYHANQELQLLDTLVYPAFLIHYIKEYDKLRDFDALVDLGINLVIEAALFFGTGGTGLLRHLRHIKYATKLGQALFRTKILDPNTSVLLWRGITAAGEAISMTAGMLANVGVYLETEENDPAKREVWEKLQFLMLCASIAAAGVSIKANQLTAQAAEDAYQAFIRLPTGVTIDPDAAELIALFRTRSLNDVNTFDHFLLEHDALTIRNWFNNSPELTDSYRKLFMGQYGLSKIEQIHLLNDTAVLQTWLTLAKAGVERPLRKLATLLELHQNQSRMTRVVQLYDEVDAKNVFEALDPKAWDDMLKTFIFKLKSAEVSEIISRIKERPALLVDFMKTHFSITKNGALDKLSVDNIFDIMRANLSDQHILFLQVKNSLSREKLATQFRRQLTEHETVSKQRITALMDGTAPELQGMNTLLKSDAQKMNVLLTKVDIYDGNTPIIIPSRWDIYLSSKNIGNNFIGGQPPSFVKDISPSSKSKFNAFKAQAIDAEGKKRLNDTEMKFIFHFLEEAWFQGNRFVIRIESTLKVCSSCEAYMAYLKEVGRQYGKEIEIHLKDNGDVLSFKDFLK
;
A
#
# COMPACT_ATOMS: atom_id res chain seq x y z
N MET A 1 -20.68 40.74 0.42
CA MET A 1 -20.52 39.57 1.33
C MET A 1 -20.62 38.32 0.47
N LYS A 2 -19.79 37.30 0.71
CA LYS A 2 -19.76 36.07 -0.08
C LYS A 2 -20.14 34.89 0.82
N VAL A 3 -21.09 34.06 0.39
CA VAL A 3 -21.46 32.83 1.10
C VAL A 3 -20.56 31.70 0.60
N VAL A 4 -19.99 30.92 1.52
CA VAL A 4 -19.04 29.84 1.24
C VAL A 4 -19.32 28.62 2.14
N ILE A 5 -18.82 27.44 1.78
CA ILE A 5 -18.96 26.21 2.58
C ILE A 5 -17.61 25.81 3.17
N LEU A 6 -17.55 25.57 4.48
CA LEU A 6 -16.36 25.07 5.15
C LEU A 6 -16.20 23.54 4.97
N TYR A 7 -15.01 22.99 5.16
CA TYR A 7 -14.74 21.54 5.11
C TYR A 7 -15.56 20.67 6.08
N ASP A 8 -16.12 21.25 7.14
CA ASP A 8 -17.07 20.55 8.02
C ASP A 8 -18.51 20.57 7.48
N GLY A 9 -18.75 21.20 6.33
CA GLY A 9 -20.04 21.37 5.66
C GLY A 9 -20.84 22.59 6.09
N THR A 10 -20.33 23.39 7.03
CA THR A 10 -21.05 24.57 7.53
C THR A 10 -20.98 25.71 6.51
N PRO A 11 -22.11 26.31 6.09
CA PRO A 11 -22.10 27.50 5.26
C PRO A 11 -21.90 28.77 6.11
N VAL A 12 -21.02 29.66 5.65
CA VAL A 12 -20.70 30.93 6.31
C VAL A 12 -20.76 32.10 5.34
N LYS A 13 -21.19 33.28 5.82
CA LYS A 13 -21.31 34.53 5.08
C LYS A 13 -20.17 35.48 5.45
N LEU A 14 -19.13 35.50 4.61
CA LEU A 14 -17.93 36.29 4.87
C LEU A 14 -18.12 37.76 4.46
N PRO A 15 -17.89 38.73 5.38
CA PRO A 15 -17.96 40.16 5.06
C PRO A 15 -16.79 40.61 4.18
N ALA A 16 -17.09 41.32 3.09
CA ALA A 16 -16.07 41.78 2.14
C ALA A 16 -15.03 42.73 2.76
N SER A 17 -15.38 43.42 3.84
CA SER A 17 -14.49 44.33 4.58
C SER A 17 -13.33 43.61 5.29
N PHE A 18 -13.49 42.32 5.58
CA PHE A 18 -12.48 41.48 6.25
C PHE A 18 -11.97 40.35 5.36
N PHE A 19 -12.78 39.92 4.38
CA PHE A 19 -12.50 38.81 3.46
C PHE A 19 -12.78 39.25 2.03
N PRO A 20 -11.77 39.79 1.32
CA PRO A 20 -11.93 40.26 -0.05
C PRO A 20 -12.41 39.11 -0.96
N PRO A 21 -13.55 39.23 -1.66
CA PRO A 21 -14.16 38.13 -2.43
C PRO A 21 -13.27 37.48 -3.49
N GLU A 22 -12.35 38.26 -4.06
CA GLU A 22 -11.36 37.88 -5.06
C GLU A 22 -10.16 37.13 -4.47
N LYS A 23 -9.94 37.22 -3.15
CA LYS A 23 -8.89 36.53 -2.40
C LYS A 23 -9.40 35.27 -1.67
N ILE A 24 -10.58 34.77 -2.05
CA ILE A 24 -11.19 33.54 -1.50
C ILE A 24 -11.07 32.42 -2.52
N LEU A 25 -10.37 31.36 -2.14
CA LEU A 25 -10.07 30.20 -2.98
C LEU A 25 -10.77 28.94 -2.45
N PHE A 26 -11.19 28.10 -3.38
CA PHE A 26 -11.89 26.85 -3.11
C PHE A 26 -11.10 25.65 -3.62
N ASP A 27 -11.30 24.49 -3.02
CA ASP A 27 -10.76 23.24 -3.54
C ASP A 27 -11.57 22.71 -4.74
N ILE A 28 -11.16 21.56 -5.27
CA ILE A 28 -11.79 20.91 -6.43
C ILE A 28 -13.25 20.48 -6.16
N HIS A 29 -13.67 20.40 -4.90
CA HIS A 29 -15.02 20.01 -4.49
C HIS A 29 -15.87 21.23 -4.08
N GLY A 30 -15.30 22.44 -4.13
CA GLY A 30 -15.97 23.70 -3.82
C GLY A 30 -15.92 24.11 -2.35
N PHE A 31 -15.14 23.42 -1.50
CA PHE A 31 -14.94 23.81 -0.11
C PHE A 31 -13.99 24.99 -0.01
N LEU A 32 -14.22 25.87 0.97
CA LEU A 32 -13.30 26.96 1.29
C LEU A 32 -11.95 26.38 1.70
N PHE A 33 -10.91 26.69 0.92
CA PHE A 33 -9.58 26.12 1.11
C PHE A 33 -8.58 27.16 1.63
N ARG A 34 -8.59 28.36 1.05
CA ARG A 34 -7.66 29.44 1.39
C ARG A 34 -8.36 30.79 1.28
N PHE A 35 -8.01 31.73 2.15
CA PHE A 35 -8.50 33.10 2.09
C PHE A 35 -7.51 34.10 2.71
N ILE A 36 -7.64 35.37 2.34
CA ILE A 36 -6.95 36.48 3.03
C ILE A 36 -7.91 37.13 4.03
N TYR A 37 -7.44 37.26 5.27
CA TYR A 37 -8.11 37.96 6.35
C TYR A 37 -7.43 39.30 6.63
N ILE A 38 -8.15 40.40 6.37
CA ILE A 38 -7.67 41.76 6.62
C ILE A 38 -7.98 42.14 8.07
N PHE A 39 -6.93 42.39 8.84
CA PHE A 39 -7.04 42.96 10.17
C PHE A 39 -6.75 44.46 10.11
N LYS A 40 -7.66 45.30 10.65
CA LYS A 40 -7.49 46.75 10.69
C LYS A 40 -7.25 47.22 12.12
N TYR A 41 -6.11 47.86 12.36
CA TYR A 41 -5.79 48.51 13.64
C TYR A 41 -5.44 49.98 13.40
N GLY A 42 -6.39 50.87 13.64
CA GLY A 42 -6.28 52.28 13.23
C GLY A 42 -6.27 52.41 11.70
N GLU A 43 -5.25 53.07 11.15
CA GLU A 43 -5.02 53.20 9.69
C GLU A 43 -4.19 52.06 9.09
N ILE A 44 -3.68 51.14 9.92
CA ILE A 44 -2.84 50.02 9.46
C ILE A 44 -3.74 48.83 9.11
N GLU A 45 -3.66 48.39 7.85
CA GLU A 45 -4.28 47.16 7.38
C GLU A 45 -3.21 46.08 7.23
N THR A 46 -3.46 44.90 7.81
CA THR A 46 -2.56 43.75 7.70
C THR A 46 -3.30 42.60 7.04
N GLU A 47 -2.74 42.09 5.95
CA GLU A 47 -3.26 40.92 5.24
C GLU A 47 -2.69 39.64 5.87
N ASN A 48 -3.57 38.75 6.32
CA ASN A 48 -3.18 37.46 6.89
C ASN A 48 -3.66 36.33 5.99
N HIS A 49 -2.73 35.58 5.42
CA HIS A 49 -3.03 34.40 4.60
C HIS A 49 -3.46 33.26 5.50
N CYS A 50 -4.63 32.68 5.22
CA CYS A 50 -5.24 31.62 6.01
C CYS A 50 -5.53 30.42 5.12
N ARG A 51 -5.23 29.22 5.60
CA ARG A 51 -5.41 27.97 4.86
C ARG A 51 -6.02 26.89 5.76
N TYR A 52 -6.82 26.01 5.17
CA TYR A 52 -7.31 24.82 5.84
C TYR A 52 -6.23 23.73 5.88
N TYR A 53 -6.01 23.15 7.05
CA TYR A 53 -5.10 22.02 7.26
C TYR A 53 -5.87 20.82 7.83
N THR A 54 -5.58 19.65 7.28
CA THR A 54 -6.09 18.33 7.67
C THR A 54 -5.20 17.69 8.72
N LEU A 55 -5.67 16.63 9.39
CA LEU A 55 -4.90 15.96 10.43
C LEU A 55 -3.57 15.38 9.90
N SER A 56 -3.54 14.97 8.64
CA SER A 56 -2.35 14.45 7.97
C SER A 56 -1.26 15.49 7.73
N ASP A 57 -1.56 16.79 7.83
CA ASP A 57 -0.58 17.84 7.60
C ASP A 57 0.31 18.07 8.84
N PHE A 58 -0.19 17.80 10.05
CA PHE A 58 0.51 18.03 11.32
C PHE A 58 1.64 17.02 11.61
N LYS A 59 2.57 17.31 12.53
CA LYS A 59 3.65 16.39 12.93
C LYS A 59 3.06 15.09 13.50
N GLN A 60 3.64 13.94 13.14
CA GLN A 60 3.10 12.62 13.51
C GLN A 60 2.87 12.46 15.03
N GLN A 61 3.79 12.97 15.85
CA GLN A 61 3.71 12.96 17.31
C GLN A 61 2.49 13.71 17.88
N ASP A 62 2.02 14.75 17.19
CA ASP A 62 0.93 15.60 17.68
C ASP A 62 -0.45 15.05 17.28
N ARG A 63 -0.52 14.27 16.19
CA ARG A 63 -1.76 13.67 15.67
C ARG A 63 -2.43 12.73 16.66
N SER A 64 -1.64 11.99 17.45
CA SER A 64 -2.16 11.10 18.49
C SER A 64 -2.61 11.83 19.75
N SER A 65 -2.07 13.03 19.99
CA SER A 65 -2.26 13.76 21.23
C SER A 65 -3.42 14.75 21.18
N PHE A 66 -3.88 15.14 19.99
CA PHE A 66 -4.95 16.13 19.82
C PHE A 66 -5.93 15.70 18.71
N SER A 67 -7.22 15.65 19.05
CA SER A 67 -8.30 15.27 18.12
C SER A 67 -8.93 16.44 17.36
N ASP A 68 -8.55 17.68 17.67
CA ASP A 68 -9.17 18.91 17.17
C ASP A 68 -8.23 19.77 16.29
N LEU A 69 -7.20 19.16 15.70
CA LEU A 69 -6.19 19.85 14.89
C LEU A 69 -6.69 20.33 13.53
N GLU A 70 -7.73 19.73 12.96
CA GLU A 70 -8.19 20.09 11.61
C GLU A 70 -8.91 21.43 11.59
N GLY A 71 -8.53 22.35 10.70
CA GLY A 71 -9.18 23.65 10.60
C GLY A 71 -8.36 24.72 9.87
N TYR A 72 -8.81 25.97 9.97
CA TYR A 72 -8.14 27.11 9.36
C TYR A 72 -7.10 27.72 10.28
N TYR A 73 -5.89 27.88 9.78
CA TYR A 73 -4.78 28.50 10.50
C TYR A 73 -4.16 29.61 9.65
N MET A 74 -3.54 30.58 10.32
CA MET A 74 -2.65 31.51 9.62
C MET A 74 -1.47 30.73 9.05
N GLU A 75 -1.26 30.84 7.75
CA GLU A 75 -0.28 30.05 6.98
C GLU A 75 1.13 30.24 7.55
N ARG A 76 1.50 31.49 7.88
CA ARG A 76 2.78 31.82 8.52
C ARG A 76 2.99 31.04 9.83
N ASP A 77 2.00 31.05 10.72
CA ASP A 77 2.12 30.43 12.04
C ASP A 77 2.17 28.89 11.92
N TYR A 78 1.44 28.31 10.96
CA TYR A 78 1.51 26.90 10.63
C TYR A 78 2.90 26.50 10.08
N LEU A 79 3.46 27.29 9.17
CA LEU A 79 4.79 27.05 8.60
C LEU A 79 5.88 27.10 9.69
N THR A 80 5.80 28.04 10.63
CA THR A 80 6.73 28.07 11.78
C THR A 80 6.58 26.83 12.68
N TYR A 81 5.37 26.29 12.82
CA TYR A 81 5.12 25.07 13.57
C TYR A 81 5.70 23.83 12.89
N ILE A 82 5.50 23.67 11.58
CA ILE A 82 5.85 22.43 10.86
C ILE A 82 7.36 22.29 10.64
N GLN A 83 8.10 23.40 10.68
CA GLN A 83 9.55 23.41 10.53
C GLN A 83 10.26 22.45 11.52
N PRO A 84 11.30 21.72 11.07
CA PRO A 84 12.15 20.92 11.94
C PRO A 84 12.82 21.81 12.99
N ASN A 85 12.87 21.37 14.25
CA ASN A 85 13.54 22.09 15.34
C ASN A 85 15.05 22.15 15.06
N GLY A 86 15.52 23.15 14.30
CA GLY A 86 16.93 23.22 13.88
C GLY A 86 17.55 24.61 13.76
N ILE A 87 16.79 25.68 13.52
CA ILE A 87 17.40 27.00 13.24
C ILE A 87 16.85 28.15 14.11
N LEU A 88 15.64 28.02 14.66
CA LEU A 88 15.11 28.96 15.66
C LEU A 88 14.80 28.19 16.94
N SER A 89 15.54 28.48 18.01
CA SER A 89 15.53 27.79 19.31
C SER A 89 14.23 27.91 20.12
N THR A 90 13.11 28.27 19.49
CA THR A 90 11.77 28.25 20.06
C THR A 90 10.80 27.80 18.96
N GLY A 91 10.76 26.50 18.66
CA GLY A 91 9.76 25.95 17.74
C GLY A 91 8.36 26.38 18.19
N PHE A 92 7.49 26.76 17.25
CA PHE A 92 6.15 27.25 17.58
C PHE A 92 5.33 26.11 18.21
N PRO A 93 4.98 26.17 19.51
CA PRO A 93 4.34 25.04 20.18
C PRO A 93 2.97 24.74 19.56
N ILE A 94 2.64 23.44 19.43
CA ILE A 94 1.32 23.02 18.93
C ILE A 94 0.17 23.60 19.77
N ALA A 95 0.39 23.81 21.08
CA ALA A 95 -0.58 24.46 21.96
C ALA A 95 -0.91 25.90 21.52
N ASP A 96 0.10 26.66 21.09
CA ASP A 96 -0.06 28.05 20.65
C ASP A 96 -0.73 28.10 19.28
N LEU A 97 -0.39 27.16 18.38
CA LEU A 97 -1.06 27.03 17.08
C LEU A 97 -2.55 26.74 17.24
N ARG A 98 -2.91 25.80 18.14
CA ARG A 98 -4.31 25.48 18.43
C ARG A 98 -5.10 26.67 18.96
N GLN A 99 -4.50 27.51 19.80
CA GLN A 99 -5.15 28.74 20.30
C GLN A 99 -5.41 29.78 19.19
N LYS A 100 -4.61 29.75 18.12
CA LYS A 100 -4.75 30.65 16.96
C LYS A 100 -5.60 30.08 15.82
N LYS A 101 -6.26 28.93 16.04
CA LYS A 101 -7.20 28.36 15.08
C LYS A 101 -8.32 29.35 14.78
N ILE A 102 -8.56 29.62 13.50
CA ILE A 102 -9.54 30.62 13.05
C ILE A 102 -10.94 29.98 13.06
N ASP A 103 -11.80 30.49 13.94
CA ASP A 103 -13.22 30.09 13.97
C ASP A 103 -14.07 31.00 13.06
N LEU A 104 -14.48 30.46 11.92
CA LEU A 104 -15.37 31.11 10.97
C LEU A 104 -16.86 30.91 11.30
N ARG A 105 -17.21 30.08 12.30
CA ARG A 105 -18.60 29.81 12.69
C ARG A 105 -19.30 31.03 13.30
N LYS A 106 -18.55 32.05 13.69
CA LYS A 106 -19.12 33.37 14.03
C LYS A 106 -19.81 34.08 12.85
N TYR A 107 -19.61 33.59 11.62
CA TYR A 107 -20.21 34.11 10.39
C TYR A 107 -21.20 33.13 9.76
N ILE A 108 -21.86 32.25 10.52
CA ILE A 108 -22.86 31.30 9.97
C ILE A 108 -23.86 32.02 9.05
N ALA A 109 -24.09 31.44 7.87
CA ALA A 109 -25.04 31.95 6.89
C ALA A 109 -26.49 31.62 7.28
N ASN A 110 -27.45 32.39 6.78
CA ASN A 110 -28.86 32.20 7.08
C ASN A 110 -29.55 31.29 6.06
N VAL A 111 -30.61 30.61 6.49
CA VAL A 111 -31.52 29.88 5.60
C VAL A 111 -32.10 30.85 4.55
N GLY A 112 -32.18 30.40 3.31
CA GLY A 112 -32.68 31.19 2.18
C GLY A 112 -31.67 32.15 1.57
N GLU A 113 -30.42 32.20 2.05
CA GLU A 113 -29.35 32.93 1.36
C GLU A 113 -28.84 32.15 0.14
N THR A 114 -28.47 32.87 -0.92
CA THR A 114 -27.99 32.25 -2.17
C THR A 114 -26.51 31.98 -2.09
N ILE A 115 -26.11 30.78 -2.50
CA ILE A 115 -24.72 30.38 -2.67
C ILE A 115 -24.47 29.96 -4.11
N THR A 116 -23.25 30.21 -4.59
CA THR A 116 -22.74 29.70 -5.86
C THR A 116 -21.46 28.92 -5.58
N ILE A 117 -21.42 27.67 -6.04
CA ILE A 117 -20.34 26.71 -5.79
C ILE A 117 -19.81 26.25 -7.13
N ASP A 118 -18.50 26.32 -7.28
CA ASP A 118 -17.80 25.77 -8.43
C ASP A 118 -17.14 24.45 -8.01
N THR A 119 -17.35 23.38 -8.77
CA THR A 119 -16.64 22.11 -8.60
C THR A 119 -15.97 21.66 -9.89
N LEU A 120 -14.98 20.77 -9.78
CA LEU A 120 -14.30 20.24 -10.95
C LEU A 120 -15.23 19.33 -11.77
N TYR A 121 -15.38 19.63 -13.07
CA TYR A 121 -16.18 18.84 -13.99
C TYR A 121 -15.30 17.88 -14.82
N ASN A 122 -15.30 16.61 -14.42
CA ASN A 122 -14.44 15.57 -14.99
C ASN A 122 -14.99 14.89 -16.26
N TRP A 123 -16.16 15.33 -16.77
CA TRP A 123 -16.79 14.73 -17.95
C TRP A 123 -16.45 15.52 -19.23
N GLN A 124 -17.06 15.16 -20.36
CA GLN A 124 -16.85 15.84 -21.65
C GLN A 124 -17.14 17.34 -21.53
N PRO A 125 -16.41 18.21 -22.25
CA PRO A 125 -15.38 17.90 -23.25
C PRO A 125 -13.99 17.55 -22.65
N PHE A 126 -13.24 16.62 -23.28
CA PHE A 126 -11.95 16.11 -22.76
C PHE A 126 -10.72 16.85 -23.29
N ASP A 127 -10.91 17.67 -24.32
CA ASP A 127 -9.89 18.54 -24.92
C ASP A 127 -9.62 19.81 -24.10
N TYR A 128 -10.35 19.99 -23.00
CA TYR A 128 -10.15 21.03 -22.01
C TYR A 128 -9.42 20.46 -20.80
N TYR A 129 -8.37 21.15 -20.39
CA TYR A 129 -7.58 20.81 -19.21
C TYR A 129 -8.48 20.69 -17.97
N PHE A 130 -9.38 21.65 -17.74
CA PHE A 130 -10.48 21.49 -16.79
C PHE A 130 -11.71 22.31 -17.20
N SER A 131 -12.87 21.86 -16.75
CA SER A 131 -14.12 22.62 -16.80
C SER A 131 -14.66 22.73 -15.38
N LYS A 132 -15.43 23.78 -15.08
CA LYS A 132 -16.12 23.90 -13.79
C LYS A 132 -17.59 23.57 -13.96
N ALA A 133 -18.15 22.86 -13.00
CA ALA A 133 -19.58 22.77 -12.82
C ALA A 133 -19.97 23.82 -11.77
N GLN A 134 -20.70 24.85 -12.20
CA GLN A 134 -21.24 25.86 -11.33
C GLN A 134 -22.65 25.49 -10.89
N PHE A 135 -22.89 25.60 -9.59
CA PHE A 135 -24.17 25.32 -8.96
C PHE A 135 -24.61 26.52 -8.14
N THR A 136 -25.79 27.07 -8.44
CA THR A 136 -26.38 28.17 -7.66
C THR A 136 -27.66 27.70 -7.00
N PHE A 137 -27.75 27.88 -5.68
CA PHE A 137 -28.92 27.45 -4.91
C PHE A 137 -29.11 28.24 -3.61
N GLN A 138 -30.30 28.12 -3.02
CA GLN A 138 -30.62 28.73 -1.73
C GLN A 138 -30.30 27.76 -0.58
N LEU A 139 -29.76 28.28 0.51
CA LEU A 139 -29.44 27.47 1.69
C LEU A 139 -30.71 26.93 2.36
N GLU A 140 -30.83 25.61 2.40
CA GLU A 140 -31.91 24.86 3.05
C GLU A 140 -31.81 24.87 4.59
N SER A 141 -32.97 24.80 5.27
CA SER A 141 -33.03 24.57 6.71
C SER A 141 -32.83 23.10 7.06
N LYS A 142 -32.15 22.82 8.17
CA LYS A 142 -32.21 21.54 8.85
C LYS A 142 -33.65 21.32 9.33
N SER A 143 -34.21 20.16 9.00
CA SER A 143 -35.64 19.78 9.06
C SER A 143 -36.38 19.97 10.40
N GLU A 144 -35.71 20.44 11.46
CA GLU A 144 -36.26 20.50 12.82
C GLU A 144 -36.11 21.87 13.52
N ASN A 145 -35.13 22.73 13.17
CA ASN A 145 -34.77 23.88 14.03
C ASN A 145 -34.51 25.24 13.32
N ASN A 146 -34.88 25.43 12.04
CA ASN A 146 -34.52 26.63 11.25
C ASN A 146 -33.01 26.95 11.17
N LEU A 147 -32.14 26.07 11.69
CA LEU A 147 -30.70 26.16 11.51
C LEU A 147 -30.35 25.79 10.08
N VAL A 148 -29.30 26.39 9.53
CA VAL A 148 -28.85 26.07 8.18
C VAL A 148 -28.37 24.62 8.09
N LYS A 149 -28.72 23.93 6.99
CA LYS A 149 -28.29 22.56 6.69
C LYS A 149 -26.75 22.48 6.63
N ASN A 150 -26.21 21.35 7.06
CA ASN A 150 -24.80 21.00 6.84
C ASN A 150 -24.69 20.33 5.47
N TYR A 151 -23.76 20.80 4.65
CA TYR A 151 -23.58 20.40 3.26
C TYR A 151 -22.41 19.45 3.04
N ARG A 152 -21.80 18.89 4.09
CA ARG A 152 -20.75 17.88 3.94
C ARG A 152 -21.39 16.54 3.62
N LYS A 153 -21.00 15.98 2.48
CA LYS A 153 -21.29 14.61 2.07
C LYS A 153 -19.99 13.83 2.06
N GLU A 154 -20.01 12.67 2.71
CA GLU A 154 -18.89 11.73 2.67
C GLU A 154 -19.24 10.61 1.69
N ASP A 155 -18.36 10.37 0.71
CA ASP A 155 -18.48 9.25 -0.21
C ASP A 155 -17.20 8.39 -0.17
N LEU A 156 -17.35 7.11 -0.51
CA LEU A 156 -16.22 6.17 -0.57
C LEU A 156 -16.04 5.75 -2.02
N VAL A 157 -14.96 6.24 -2.65
CA VAL A 157 -14.58 5.85 -4.02
C VAL A 157 -13.24 5.14 -3.95
N ASP A 158 -13.19 3.90 -4.45
CA ASP A 158 -11.98 3.07 -4.50
C ASP A 158 -11.25 2.98 -3.13
N ASN A 159 -12.01 2.75 -2.05
CA ASN A 159 -11.53 2.68 -0.65
C ASN A 159 -10.92 3.98 -0.09
N SER A 160 -11.08 5.12 -0.78
CA SER A 160 -10.68 6.44 -0.30
C SER A 160 -11.91 7.25 0.09
N LEU A 161 -11.86 7.90 1.27
CA LEU A 161 -12.89 8.83 1.70
C LEU A 161 -12.77 10.11 0.87
N ILE A 162 -13.81 10.44 0.11
CA ILE A 162 -13.93 11.67 -0.64
C ILE A 162 -14.96 12.55 0.06
N LEU A 163 -14.60 13.82 0.27
CA LEU A 163 -15.50 14.84 0.79
C LEU A 163 -16.13 15.58 -0.40
N GLU A 164 -17.45 15.60 -0.46
CA GLU A 164 -18.21 16.32 -1.47
C GLU A 164 -19.19 17.29 -0.81
N ILE A 165 -19.62 18.29 -1.57
CA ILE A 165 -20.72 19.15 -1.15
C ILE A 165 -22.05 18.49 -1.53
N ASP A 166 -22.98 18.41 -0.57
CA ASP A 166 -24.34 17.90 -0.76
C ASP A 166 -25.21 18.92 -1.53
N ILE A 167 -25.04 18.98 -2.85
CA ILE A 167 -25.75 19.92 -3.71
C ILE A 167 -27.20 19.45 -3.92
N PRO A 168 -28.22 20.29 -3.64
CA PRO A 168 -29.62 19.93 -3.89
C PRO A 168 -29.90 19.52 -5.35
N GLU A 169 -30.72 18.47 -5.55
CA GLU A 169 -30.96 17.87 -6.88
C GLU A 169 -31.74 18.77 -7.85
N SER A 170 -32.48 19.75 -7.34
CA SER A 170 -33.27 20.69 -8.12
C SER A 170 -32.45 21.80 -8.79
N ASN A 171 -31.14 21.82 -8.61
CA ASN A 171 -30.31 22.95 -9.02
C ASN A 171 -29.90 22.88 -10.49
N LEU A 172 -29.91 24.04 -11.13
CA LEU A 172 -29.37 24.21 -12.47
C LEU A 172 -27.86 24.05 -12.41
N LYS A 173 -27.35 22.96 -13.00
CA LYS A 173 -25.93 22.77 -13.24
C LYS A 173 -25.57 23.47 -14.53
N GLU A 174 -24.75 24.51 -14.42
CA GLU A 174 -24.12 25.13 -15.59
C GLU A 174 -22.69 24.61 -15.70
N VAL A 175 -22.36 23.99 -16.83
CA VAL A 175 -20.97 23.62 -17.12
C VAL A 175 -20.34 24.82 -17.80
N VAL A 176 -19.37 25.42 -17.12
CA VAL A 176 -18.58 26.53 -17.65
C VAL A 176 -17.25 25.94 -18.10
N ASP A 177 -17.08 25.87 -19.42
CA ASP A 177 -15.78 25.56 -20.00
C ASP A 177 -14.86 26.75 -19.82
N ILE A 178 -13.74 26.52 -19.14
CA ILE A 178 -12.72 27.55 -18.96
C ILE A 178 -11.74 27.40 -20.11
N ASP A 179 -11.61 28.45 -20.91
CA ASP A 179 -10.60 28.53 -21.96
C ASP A 179 -9.19 28.61 -21.35
N SER A 180 -8.73 27.46 -20.87
CA SER A 180 -7.42 27.21 -20.29
C SER A 180 -6.48 26.60 -21.32
N LYS A 181 -6.91 26.52 -22.58
CA LYS A 181 -6.18 25.87 -23.68
C LYS A 181 -4.85 26.55 -24.00
N SER A 182 -4.70 27.81 -23.60
CA SER A 182 -3.51 28.64 -23.79
C SER A 182 -2.71 28.87 -22.50
N THR A 183 -3.17 28.39 -21.34
CA THR A 183 -2.37 28.49 -20.11
C THR A 183 -1.26 27.44 -20.14
N PRO A 184 -0.08 27.71 -19.54
CA PRO A 184 1.02 26.76 -19.47
C PRO A 184 0.64 25.33 -19.07
N ASP A 185 -0.14 25.19 -18.01
CA ASP A 185 -0.63 23.91 -17.49
C ASP A 185 -1.66 23.26 -18.43
N GLY A 186 -2.44 24.07 -19.16
CA GLY A 186 -3.31 23.57 -20.23
C GLY A 186 -2.56 23.11 -21.47
N VAL A 187 -1.45 23.77 -21.83
CA VAL A 187 -0.53 23.30 -22.88
C VAL A 187 0.15 22.01 -22.44
N PHE A 188 0.63 21.93 -21.21
CA PHE A 188 1.20 20.72 -20.64
C PHE A 188 0.21 19.55 -20.70
N TYR A 189 -1.03 19.79 -20.26
CA TYR A 189 -2.12 18.80 -20.35
C TYR A 189 -2.30 18.29 -21.77
N LYS A 190 -2.32 19.19 -22.75
CA LYS A 190 -2.49 18.80 -24.15
C LYS A 190 -1.31 17.99 -24.68
N ASN A 191 -0.10 18.46 -24.44
CA ASN A 191 1.12 17.83 -24.91
C ASN A 191 1.25 16.39 -24.39
N ASN A 192 0.94 16.19 -23.10
CA ASN A 192 1.11 14.90 -22.43
C ASN A 192 -0.11 13.98 -22.55
N PHE A 193 -1.33 14.51 -22.67
CA PHE A 193 -2.53 13.69 -22.49
C PHE A 193 -3.56 13.76 -23.62
N LEU A 194 -3.61 14.83 -24.43
CA LEU A 194 -4.70 15.03 -25.40
C LEU A 194 -4.76 13.89 -26.43
N HIS A 195 -3.61 13.45 -26.91
CA HIS A 195 -3.53 12.37 -27.90
C HIS A 195 -4.13 11.06 -27.38
N HIS A 196 -4.16 10.83 -26.06
CA HIS A 196 -4.78 9.65 -25.45
C HIS A 196 -6.31 9.64 -25.52
N PHE A 197 -6.97 10.81 -25.50
CA PHE A 197 -8.43 10.91 -25.59
C PHE A 197 -8.95 10.66 -27.01
N ILE A 198 -8.13 10.91 -28.03
CA ILE A 198 -8.49 10.71 -29.44
C ILE A 198 -8.59 9.21 -29.79
N PHE A 199 -7.88 8.33 -29.06
CA PHE A 199 -7.88 6.88 -29.30
C PHE A 199 -8.90 6.08 -28.45
N GLN A 200 -9.55 6.69 -27.45
CA GLN A 200 -10.50 6.00 -26.58
C GLN A 200 -11.96 6.25 -27.01
N ASN A 201 -12.47 5.41 -27.91
CA ASN A 201 -13.90 5.37 -28.29
C ASN A 201 -14.79 4.60 -27.27
N ALA A 202 -14.36 4.38 -26.02
CA ALA A 202 -15.03 3.45 -25.10
C ALA A 202 -15.04 3.94 -23.64
N ASN A 203 -16.24 3.96 -23.05
CA ASN A 203 -16.58 4.16 -21.63
C ASN A 203 -16.26 5.55 -21.03
N THR A 204 -17.27 6.44 -21.06
CA THR A 204 -17.23 7.80 -20.50
C THR A 204 -16.78 7.86 -19.03
N THR A 205 -17.09 6.84 -18.22
CA THR A 205 -16.70 6.76 -16.80
C THR A 205 -15.20 6.48 -16.61
N LEU A 206 -14.60 5.66 -17.48
CA LEU A 206 -13.16 5.40 -17.42
C LEU A 206 -12.40 6.64 -17.89
N THR A 207 -12.86 7.25 -18.99
CA THR A 207 -12.29 8.49 -19.52
C THR A 207 -12.38 9.65 -18.52
N SER A 208 -13.46 9.74 -17.74
CA SER A 208 -13.57 10.75 -16.67
C SER A 208 -12.57 10.52 -15.53
N ARG A 209 -12.23 9.26 -15.21
CA ARG A 209 -11.19 8.94 -14.22
C ARG A 209 -9.79 9.36 -14.71
N TYR A 210 -9.49 9.13 -15.99
CA TYR A 210 -8.26 9.63 -16.62
C TYR A 210 -8.22 11.16 -16.64
N LYS A 211 -9.29 11.82 -17.08
CA LYS A 211 -9.39 13.29 -17.05
C LYS A 211 -9.12 13.83 -15.65
N HIS A 212 -9.70 13.19 -14.63
CA HIS A 212 -9.50 13.60 -13.24
C HIS A 212 -8.02 13.57 -12.83
N ILE A 213 -7.31 12.44 -13.00
CA ILE A 213 -5.90 12.37 -12.59
C ILE A 213 -4.98 13.28 -13.42
N PHE A 214 -5.24 13.42 -14.72
CA PHE A 214 -4.49 14.36 -15.59
C PHE A 214 -4.67 15.81 -15.17
N THR A 215 -5.89 16.17 -14.77
CA THR A 215 -6.21 17.50 -14.24
C THR A 215 -5.48 17.73 -12.92
N LEU A 216 -5.49 16.75 -12.00
CA LEU A 216 -4.78 16.86 -10.72
C LEU A 216 -3.27 17.04 -10.88
N ILE A 217 -2.64 16.31 -11.82
CA ILE A 217 -1.22 16.48 -12.15
C ILE A 217 -0.93 17.91 -12.60
N SER A 218 -1.76 18.43 -13.50
CA SER A 218 -1.58 19.76 -14.08
C SER A 218 -1.86 20.87 -13.05
N PHE A 219 -2.86 20.71 -12.16
CA PHE A 219 -3.06 21.60 -11.01
C PHE A 219 -1.85 21.58 -10.07
N GLN A 220 -1.27 20.42 -9.81
CA GLN A 220 -0.13 20.31 -8.92
C GLN A 220 1.11 20.99 -9.50
N ILE A 221 1.35 20.86 -10.81
CA ILE A 221 2.39 21.60 -11.55
C ILE A 221 2.15 23.11 -11.46
N HIS A 222 0.89 23.55 -11.62
CA HIS A 222 0.50 24.94 -11.44
C HIS A 222 0.83 25.45 -10.03
N PHE A 223 0.43 24.73 -8.99
CA PHE A 223 0.70 25.12 -7.60
C PHE A 223 2.19 25.13 -7.26
N ILE A 224 2.98 24.18 -7.77
CA ILE A 224 4.44 24.22 -7.58
C ILE A 224 5.01 25.48 -8.24
N THR A 225 4.58 25.81 -9.45
CA THR A 225 5.14 26.96 -10.18
C THR A 225 4.76 28.28 -9.50
N THR A 226 3.48 28.49 -9.21
CA THR A 226 3.00 29.77 -8.67
C THR A 226 3.30 29.93 -7.18
N GLU A 227 3.01 28.92 -6.35
CA GLU A 227 3.18 29.05 -4.91
C GLU A 227 4.61 28.80 -4.45
N ILE A 228 5.37 27.91 -5.11
CA ILE A 228 6.74 27.62 -4.69
C ILE A 228 7.74 28.47 -5.46
N LEU A 229 7.81 28.32 -6.78
CA LEU A 229 8.86 28.96 -7.59
C LEU A 229 8.68 30.48 -7.65
N GLU A 230 7.46 30.96 -7.87
CA GLU A 230 7.18 32.40 -8.05
C GLU A 230 6.97 33.14 -6.72
N GLU A 231 6.33 32.54 -5.72
CA GLU A 231 6.00 33.22 -4.47
C GLU A 231 7.01 32.92 -3.34
N ARG A 232 7.28 31.64 -3.03
CA ARG A 232 8.12 31.25 -1.88
C ARG A 232 9.61 31.40 -2.15
N MET A 233 10.04 31.25 -3.40
CA MET A 233 11.45 31.38 -3.80
C MET A 233 11.79 32.78 -4.33
N LYS A 234 10.83 33.73 -4.35
CA LYS A 234 11.00 35.07 -4.96
C LYS A 234 12.20 35.87 -4.46
N ASP A 235 12.59 35.66 -3.20
CA ASP A 235 13.71 36.37 -2.58
C ASP A 235 15.06 35.68 -2.87
N VAL A 236 15.03 34.47 -3.45
CA VAL A 236 16.22 33.65 -3.73
C VAL A 236 16.45 33.43 -5.23
N ILE A 237 15.40 33.44 -6.05
CA ILE A 237 15.51 33.32 -7.50
C ILE A 237 14.94 34.57 -8.17
N ASN A 238 15.64 35.08 -9.18
CA ASN A 238 15.11 36.13 -10.04
C ASN A 238 14.27 35.50 -11.15
N ILE A 239 12.99 35.25 -10.84
CA ILE A 239 12.08 34.59 -11.78
C ILE A 239 11.87 35.39 -13.08
N GLN A 240 11.95 36.72 -13.03
CA GLN A 240 11.84 37.57 -14.23
C GLN A 240 12.99 37.34 -15.20
N ARG A 241 14.21 37.17 -14.67
CA ARG A 241 15.40 36.85 -15.47
C ARG A 241 15.31 35.45 -16.07
N VAL A 242 14.87 34.48 -15.26
CA VAL A 242 14.66 33.10 -15.70
C VAL A 242 13.65 33.05 -16.84
N ASP A 243 12.48 33.67 -16.66
CA ASP A 243 11.42 33.68 -17.66
C ASP A 243 11.82 34.47 -18.91
N GLY A 244 12.52 35.60 -18.75
CA GLY A 244 13.01 36.41 -19.87
C GLY A 244 14.07 35.71 -20.73
N TYR A 245 14.78 34.71 -20.20
CA TYR A 245 15.73 33.93 -21.00
C TYR A 245 15.06 33.03 -22.03
N ALA A 246 13.77 32.74 -21.90
CA ALA A 246 13.03 31.97 -22.90
C ALA A 246 12.97 32.68 -24.26
N ASP A 247 13.16 34.01 -24.30
CA ASP A 247 13.26 34.79 -25.53
C ASP A 247 14.63 34.73 -26.23
N SER A 248 15.62 34.10 -25.58
CA SER A 248 16.99 34.00 -26.08
C SER A 248 17.09 33.16 -27.36
N LEU A 249 18.02 33.55 -28.23
CA LEU A 249 18.42 32.77 -29.41
C LEU A 249 19.52 31.74 -29.09
N GLU A 250 20.09 31.83 -27.89
CA GLU A 250 21.14 30.91 -27.42
C GLU A 250 20.56 29.53 -27.11
N GLU A 251 21.15 28.49 -27.67
CA GLU A 251 20.72 27.13 -27.41
C GLU A 251 21.16 26.59 -26.05
N ASP A 252 22.34 27.02 -25.61
CA ASP A 252 22.93 26.56 -24.36
C ASP A 252 22.42 27.38 -23.17
N ILE A 253 21.67 26.74 -22.29
CA ILE A 253 21.16 27.32 -21.04
C ILE A 253 22.29 27.60 -20.04
N SER A 254 23.51 27.08 -20.27
CA SER A 254 24.68 27.47 -19.48
C SER A 254 24.95 28.98 -19.55
N ASN A 255 24.52 29.64 -20.64
CA ASN A 255 24.62 31.07 -20.87
C ASN A 255 23.55 31.91 -20.14
N LEU A 256 22.53 31.28 -19.53
CA LEU A 256 21.57 31.99 -18.67
C LEU A 256 22.34 32.66 -17.52
N PRO A 257 22.37 34.01 -17.45
CA PRO A 257 23.04 34.70 -16.37
C PRO A 257 22.26 34.41 -15.08
N GLY A 258 22.88 33.74 -14.12
CA GLY A 258 22.16 33.32 -12.92
C GLY A 258 22.78 32.14 -12.21
N THR A 259 22.10 31.73 -11.14
CA THR A 259 22.49 30.63 -10.28
C THR A 259 22.14 29.29 -10.93
N THR A 260 22.74 28.21 -10.47
CA THR A 260 22.36 26.87 -10.94
C THR A 260 20.94 26.50 -10.54
N LEU A 261 20.45 27.00 -9.41
CA LEU A 261 19.06 26.85 -9.00
C LEU A 261 18.10 27.51 -10.00
N GLU A 262 18.43 28.69 -10.51
CA GLU A 262 17.65 29.38 -11.55
C GLU A 262 17.63 28.63 -12.88
N LYS A 263 18.75 28.05 -13.27
CA LYS A 263 18.84 27.17 -14.45
C LYS A 263 18.03 25.89 -14.28
N ILE A 264 18.01 25.29 -13.08
CA ILE A 264 17.14 24.16 -12.74
C ILE A 264 15.67 24.56 -12.87
N VAL A 265 15.29 25.71 -12.31
CA VAL A 265 13.92 26.26 -12.43
C VAL A 265 13.54 26.49 -13.89
N PHE A 266 14.47 27.01 -14.71
CA PHE A 266 14.27 27.16 -16.14
C PHE A 266 13.93 25.83 -16.82
N TYR A 267 14.71 24.77 -16.56
CA TYR A 267 14.43 23.44 -17.12
C TYR A 267 13.08 22.88 -16.68
N ILE A 268 12.72 23.04 -15.42
CA ILE A 268 11.43 22.60 -14.88
C ILE A 268 10.29 23.31 -15.62
N LYS A 269 10.31 24.65 -15.68
CA LYS A 269 9.30 25.46 -16.37
C LYS A 269 9.23 25.12 -17.87
N LYS A 270 10.37 24.91 -18.53
CA LYS A 270 10.43 24.50 -19.94
C LYS A 270 9.74 23.16 -20.17
N HIS A 271 10.05 22.13 -19.38
CA HIS A 271 9.43 20.80 -19.51
C HIS A 271 7.93 20.82 -19.18
N TRP A 272 7.52 21.68 -18.25
CA TRP A 272 6.11 21.93 -17.93
C TRP A 272 5.42 22.90 -18.90
N CYS A 273 6.02 23.17 -20.06
CA CYS A 273 5.44 23.96 -21.15
C CYS A 273 5.17 25.44 -20.82
N TYR A 274 5.77 26.01 -19.77
CA TYR A 274 5.57 27.42 -19.39
C TYR A 274 6.14 28.44 -20.37
N TYR A 275 7.07 28.03 -21.22
CA TYR A 275 7.67 28.90 -22.23
C TYR A 275 7.13 28.66 -23.64
N TYR A 276 6.26 27.65 -23.82
CA TYR A 276 5.76 27.33 -25.14
C TYR A 276 4.96 28.49 -25.74
N ASP A 277 5.35 28.91 -26.93
CA ASP A 277 4.62 29.90 -27.73
C ASP A 277 4.57 29.44 -29.19
N PRO A 278 3.39 29.05 -29.71
CA PRO A 278 3.25 28.60 -31.09
C PRO A 278 3.53 29.69 -32.13
N ASN A 279 3.56 30.96 -31.74
CA ASN A 279 3.82 32.09 -32.64
C ASN A 279 5.26 32.59 -32.55
N ALA A 280 6.09 32.00 -31.69
CA ALA A 280 7.48 32.40 -31.58
C ALA A 280 8.26 32.08 -32.87
N PRO A 281 9.23 32.93 -33.27
CA PRO A 281 10.15 32.61 -34.35
C PRO A 281 10.86 31.28 -34.09
N THR A 282 11.14 30.50 -35.14
CA THR A 282 11.85 29.22 -35.03
C THR A 282 13.23 29.33 -34.38
N GLU A 283 13.83 30.52 -34.41
CA GLU A 283 15.10 30.86 -33.77
C GLU A 283 14.98 30.96 -32.24
N GLN A 284 13.78 31.18 -31.69
CA GLN A 284 13.51 31.16 -30.23
C GLN A 284 13.26 29.72 -29.76
N ILE A 285 14.30 28.90 -29.80
CA ILE A 285 14.19 27.45 -29.60
C ILE A 285 13.65 27.05 -28.22
N HIS A 286 13.75 27.93 -27.22
CA HIS A 286 13.24 27.67 -25.87
C HIS A 286 11.72 27.78 -25.77
N LYS A 287 11.07 28.40 -26.76
CA LYS A 287 9.61 28.48 -26.88
C LYS A 287 8.98 27.39 -27.74
N ALA A 288 9.79 26.50 -28.31
CA ALA A 288 9.30 25.32 -29.00
C ALA A 288 8.59 24.35 -28.04
N LEU A 289 7.65 23.55 -28.56
CA LEU A 289 6.93 22.56 -27.76
C LEU A 289 7.92 21.48 -27.28
N PRO A 290 8.09 21.28 -25.96
CA PRO A 290 8.98 20.23 -25.46
C PRO A 290 8.40 18.84 -25.73
N ALA A 291 9.25 17.82 -25.71
CA ALA A 291 8.80 16.44 -25.72
C ALA A 291 7.87 16.15 -24.52
N PRO A 292 6.85 15.27 -24.67
CA PRO A 292 6.00 14.87 -23.56
C PRO A 292 6.83 14.31 -22.40
N THR A 293 6.57 14.81 -21.20
CA THR A 293 7.18 14.34 -19.95
C THR A 293 6.61 12.98 -19.53
N LEU A 294 5.36 12.71 -19.89
CA LEU A 294 4.65 11.46 -19.58
C LEU A 294 4.18 10.80 -20.88
N ASN A 295 4.50 9.52 -21.04
CA ASN A 295 4.11 8.72 -22.21
C ASN A 295 3.49 7.37 -21.78
N THR A 296 2.66 7.39 -20.74
CA THR A 296 2.03 6.19 -20.16
C THR A 296 0.53 6.37 -19.97
N LEU A 297 -0.20 5.27 -20.18
CA LEU A 297 -1.63 5.15 -19.90
C LEU A 297 -1.92 4.39 -18.61
N ASP A 298 -0.88 3.95 -17.88
CA ASP A 298 -1.09 3.23 -16.63
C ASP A 298 -1.51 4.19 -15.51
N ILE A 299 -2.73 4.02 -15.00
CA ILE A 299 -3.26 4.83 -13.89
C ILE A 299 -2.36 4.73 -12.65
N GLY A 300 -1.70 3.59 -12.43
CA GLY A 300 -0.75 3.41 -11.34
C GLY A 300 0.48 4.31 -11.50
N GLU A 301 1.09 4.37 -12.68
CA GLU A 301 2.21 5.25 -12.99
C GLU A 301 1.84 6.73 -12.93
N LEU A 302 0.67 7.11 -13.46
CA LEU A 302 0.15 8.48 -13.38
C LEU A 302 -0.09 8.88 -11.91
N ARG A 303 -0.63 7.98 -11.10
CA ARG A 303 -0.81 8.19 -9.65
C ARG A 303 0.53 8.28 -8.93
N LYS A 304 1.53 7.47 -9.30
CA LYS A 304 2.90 7.57 -8.76
C LYS A 304 3.51 8.93 -9.08
N TYR A 305 3.35 9.43 -10.30
CA TYR A 305 3.83 10.76 -10.69
C TYR A 305 3.09 11.88 -9.94
N TYR A 306 1.76 11.82 -9.83
CA TYR A 306 0.99 12.77 -9.02
C TYR A 306 1.45 12.79 -7.55
N ASN A 307 1.62 11.62 -6.93
CA ASN A 307 2.12 11.52 -5.56
C ASN A 307 3.56 12.05 -5.41
N THR A 308 4.38 11.89 -6.44
CA THR A 308 5.74 12.44 -6.52
C THR A 308 5.71 13.97 -6.52
N LEU A 309 4.82 14.58 -7.32
CA LEU A 309 4.59 16.04 -7.31
C LEU A 309 4.03 16.55 -5.98
N LEU A 310 3.10 15.82 -5.35
CA LEU A 310 2.59 16.15 -4.01
C LEU A 310 3.72 16.12 -2.97
N THR A 311 4.59 15.12 -3.04
CA THR A 311 5.73 14.98 -2.13
C THR A 311 6.72 16.13 -2.33
N LEU A 312 7.02 16.49 -3.59
CA LEU A 312 7.87 17.62 -3.93
C LEU A 312 7.30 18.93 -3.40
N TYR A 313 6.02 19.20 -3.67
CA TYR A 313 5.34 20.38 -3.17
C TYR A 313 5.37 20.45 -1.65
N SER A 314 5.00 19.39 -0.93
CA SER A 314 5.00 19.40 0.53
C SER A 314 6.38 19.63 1.13
N ALA A 315 7.43 19.01 0.57
CA ALA A 315 8.81 19.23 1.02
C ALA A 315 9.24 20.69 0.84
N LEU A 316 9.03 21.27 -0.34
CA LEU A 316 9.40 22.65 -0.63
C LEU A 316 8.52 23.67 0.09
N TYR A 317 7.23 23.40 0.20
CA TYR A 317 6.27 24.28 0.85
C TYR A 317 6.60 24.49 2.34
N THR A 318 7.04 23.44 3.03
CA THR A 318 7.41 23.49 4.45
C THR A 318 8.82 24.05 4.71
N TYR A 319 9.66 24.18 3.68
CA TYR A 319 11.03 24.65 3.81
C TYR A 319 11.12 26.17 4.05
N SER A 320 12.03 26.61 4.92
CA SER A 320 12.21 28.05 5.20
C SER A 320 13.24 28.67 4.26
N PHE A 321 12.78 29.47 3.30
CA PHE A 321 13.67 30.22 2.40
C PHE A 321 14.22 31.52 3.05
N GLU A 322 13.57 32.03 4.10
CA GLU A 322 13.86 33.35 4.70
C GLU A 322 15.17 33.38 5.52
N SER A 323 15.65 32.24 6.05
CA SER A 323 16.82 32.19 6.94
C SER A 323 18.18 32.12 6.22
N ASN A 324 18.20 31.90 4.90
CA ASN A 324 19.42 31.64 4.12
C ASN A 324 19.84 32.83 3.21
N ASN A 325 19.27 34.02 3.43
CA ASN A 325 19.42 35.23 2.59
C ASN A 325 20.79 35.95 2.69
N SER A 326 21.88 35.26 3.00
CA SER A 326 23.21 35.86 2.88
C SER A 326 23.83 35.55 1.51
N ALA A 327 24.05 36.61 0.72
CA ALA A 327 24.69 36.55 -0.59
C ALA A 327 26.01 35.76 -0.50
N GLY A 328 26.06 34.58 -1.12
CA GLY A 328 27.16 33.61 -0.98
C GLY A 328 26.73 32.20 -0.54
N GLN A 329 25.47 31.98 -0.19
CA GLN A 329 24.93 30.66 0.24
C GLN A 329 24.07 29.94 -0.81
N GLU A 330 23.99 30.40 -2.06
CA GLU A 330 23.10 29.80 -3.09
C GLU A 330 23.42 28.34 -3.41
N THR A 331 24.71 27.98 -3.49
CA THR A 331 25.13 26.58 -3.65
C THR A 331 24.75 25.74 -2.42
N ASN A 332 24.78 26.33 -1.22
CA ASN A 332 24.33 25.66 0.00
C ASN A 332 22.82 25.44 -0.04
N LEU A 333 22.04 26.43 -0.50
CA LEU A 333 20.60 26.29 -0.65
C LEU A 333 20.23 25.17 -1.62
N LEU A 334 20.90 25.06 -2.78
CA LEU A 334 20.65 23.94 -3.70
C LEU A 334 20.88 22.59 -3.00
N PHE A 335 21.98 22.44 -2.25
CA PHE A 335 22.26 21.21 -1.51
C PHE A 335 21.26 20.95 -0.37
N ASP A 336 20.85 22.00 0.35
CA ASP A 336 19.81 21.90 1.39
C ASP A 336 18.48 21.42 0.78
N LEU A 337 18.11 21.97 -0.39
CA LEU A 337 16.92 21.55 -1.13
C LEU A 337 17.04 20.09 -1.58
N LEU A 338 18.18 19.68 -2.14
CA LEU A 338 18.39 18.27 -2.54
C LEU A 338 18.37 17.31 -1.35
N TYR A 339 18.78 17.77 -0.16
CA TYR A 339 18.76 16.96 1.06
C TYR A 339 17.35 16.76 1.62
N ILE A 340 16.55 17.83 1.71
CA ILE A 340 15.17 17.77 2.24
C ILE A 340 14.21 17.08 1.29
N ILE A 341 14.47 17.13 -0.03
CA ILE A 341 13.60 16.52 -1.05
C ILE A 341 13.73 15.00 -0.91
N PRO A 342 12.63 14.26 -0.67
CA PRO A 342 12.69 12.80 -0.62
C PRO A 342 13.10 12.19 -1.96
N ASP A 343 13.76 11.04 -1.95
CA ASP A 343 14.29 10.37 -3.15
C ASP A 343 13.25 10.18 -4.26
N ARG A 344 12.00 9.88 -3.87
CA ARG A 344 10.88 9.73 -4.82
C ARG A 344 10.48 11.06 -5.47
N ALA A 345 10.58 12.17 -4.75
CA ALA A 345 10.23 13.49 -5.27
C ALA A 345 11.21 14.01 -6.33
N LEU A 346 12.47 13.55 -6.31
CA LEU A 346 13.45 13.87 -7.36
C LEU A 346 13.05 13.35 -8.74
N LEU A 347 12.19 12.32 -8.82
CA LEU A 347 11.66 11.80 -10.08
C LEU A 347 10.67 12.76 -10.77
N ALA A 348 10.21 13.82 -10.09
CA ALA A 348 9.45 14.90 -10.72
C ALA A 348 10.34 15.84 -11.55
N LEU A 349 11.67 15.82 -11.33
CA LEU A 349 12.60 16.73 -11.99
C LEU A 349 13.04 16.16 -13.34
N PRO A 350 13.14 17.00 -14.38
CA PRO A 350 13.63 16.55 -15.68
C PRO A 350 15.11 16.18 -15.61
N TYR A 351 15.55 15.27 -16.48
CA TYR A 351 16.94 14.81 -16.57
C TYR A 351 17.94 15.98 -16.61
N SER A 352 17.68 17.00 -17.44
CA SER A 352 18.56 18.16 -17.57
C SER A 352 18.77 18.92 -16.26
N ALA A 353 17.75 18.98 -15.39
CA ALA A 353 17.87 19.60 -14.06
C ALA A 353 18.72 18.74 -13.11
N LEU A 354 18.51 17.42 -13.10
CA LEU A 354 19.30 16.49 -12.28
C LEU A 354 20.77 16.44 -12.73
N LEU A 355 21.03 16.48 -14.03
CA LEU A 355 22.37 16.57 -14.60
C LEU A 355 23.05 17.88 -14.16
N LEU A 356 22.33 19.00 -14.19
CA LEU A 356 22.88 20.28 -13.76
C LEU A 356 23.16 20.30 -12.25
N ALA A 357 22.28 19.74 -11.43
CA ALA A 357 22.53 19.53 -10.00
C ALA A 357 23.78 18.66 -9.76
N THR A 358 23.98 17.61 -10.58
CA THR A 358 25.18 16.76 -10.52
C THR A 358 26.46 17.55 -10.83
N LYS A 359 26.41 18.46 -11.82
CA LYS A 359 27.55 19.31 -12.20
C LYS A 359 28.01 20.24 -11.07
N GLU A 360 27.12 20.68 -10.19
CA GLU A 360 27.49 21.53 -9.04
C GLU A 360 28.38 20.80 -8.03
N PHE A 361 28.25 19.48 -7.92
CA PHE A 361 29.13 18.69 -7.06
C PHE A 361 30.56 18.64 -7.63
N LEU A 362 30.75 18.69 -8.96
CA LEU A 362 32.08 18.67 -9.59
C LEU A 362 32.96 19.87 -9.20
N ALA A 363 32.34 21.00 -8.85
CA ALA A 363 33.06 22.20 -8.43
C ALA A 363 33.53 22.13 -6.96
N GLN A 364 33.12 21.12 -6.19
CA GLN A 364 33.47 20.97 -4.78
C GLN A 364 34.82 20.26 -4.61
N GLN A 365 35.55 20.58 -3.54
CA GLN A 365 36.82 19.89 -3.20
C GLN A 365 36.63 18.73 -2.22
N LYS A 366 35.66 18.82 -1.31
CA LYS A 366 35.24 17.80 -0.34
C LYS A 366 33.75 17.98 -0.05
N LEU A 367 33.03 16.90 0.20
CA LEU A 367 31.64 16.91 0.63
C LEU A 367 31.53 16.52 2.11
N GLY A 368 30.51 17.04 2.80
CA GLY A 368 30.04 16.48 4.07
C GLY A 368 29.02 15.38 3.81
N GLU A 369 28.78 14.52 4.80
CA GLU A 369 27.93 13.31 4.67
C GLU A 369 26.53 13.60 4.08
N GLU A 370 25.87 14.69 4.48
CA GLU A 370 24.55 15.09 3.97
C GLU A 370 24.58 15.44 2.47
N ARG A 371 25.68 16.03 2.00
CA ARG A 371 25.88 16.38 0.58
C ARG A 371 26.28 15.17 -0.24
N GLU A 372 27.06 14.25 0.31
CA GLU A 372 27.36 12.97 -0.32
C GLU A 372 26.07 12.17 -0.56
N GLN A 373 25.18 12.10 0.44
CA GLN A 373 23.87 11.47 0.29
C GLN A 373 23.03 12.15 -0.79
N SER A 374 23.05 13.49 -0.83
CA SER A 374 22.34 14.26 -1.85
C SER A 374 22.85 13.95 -3.27
N LEU A 375 24.16 13.84 -3.46
CA LEU A 375 24.76 13.41 -4.72
C LEU A 375 24.30 12.01 -5.11
N VAL A 376 24.35 11.04 -4.19
CA VAL A 376 23.89 9.66 -4.43
C VAL A 376 22.41 9.63 -4.81
N LYS A 377 21.55 10.38 -4.12
CA LYS A 377 20.10 10.46 -4.41
C LYS A 377 19.84 11.00 -5.81
N VAL A 378 20.55 12.05 -6.23
CA VAL A 378 20.42 12.64 -7.56
C VAL A 378 20.83 11.64 -8.64
N VAL A 379 21.97 10.96 -8.49
CA VAL A 379 22.45 9.95 -9.45
C VAL A 379 21.51 8.74 -9.51
N ALA A 380 20.97 8.31 -8.37
CA ALA A 380 19.97 7.23 -8.32
C ALA A 380 18.63 7.63 -8.96
N ALA A 381 18.23 8.90 -8.89
CA ALA A 381 17.06 9.41 -9.60
C ALA A 381 17.28 9.37 -11.12
N ILE A 382 18.46 9.78 -11.59
CA ILE A 382 18.85 9.68 -13.01
C ILE A 382 18.79 8.23 -13.51
N ALA A 383 19.26 7.26 -12.72
CA ALA A 383 19.20 5.84 -13.08
C ALA A 383 17.78 5.31 -13.32
N LYS A 384 16.78 5.92 -12.67
CA LYS A 384 15.36 5.54 -12.78
C LYS A 384 14.62 6.24 -13.92
N LEU A 385 15.16 7.34 -14.45
CA LEU A 385 14.57 8.02 -15.60
C LEU A 385 14.82 7.23 -16.89
N GLU A 386 13.85 7.23 -17.80
CA GLU A 386 13.97 6.62 -19.11
C GLU A 386 14.62 7.59 -20.12
N GLY A 387 15.24 7.04 -21.17
CA GLY A 387 15.69 7.80 -22.36
C GLY A 387 17.03 8.54 -22.29
N ASN A 388 17.61 8.83 -21.12
CA ASN A 388 18.81 9.70 -20.99
C ASN A 388 20.03 9.01 -20.34
N LYS A 389 20.07 7.67 -20.40
CA LYS A 389 21.07 6.87 -19.71
C LYS A 389 22.46 6.96 -20.37
N GLU A 390 22.51 6.98 -21.69
CA GLU A 390 23.76 7.11 -22.44
C GLU A 390 24.40 8.48 -22.25
N ASP A 391 23.62 9.55 -22.41
CA ASP A 391 24.07 10.93 -22.23
C ASP A 391 24.71 11.15 -20.86
N PHE A 392 24.21 10.49 -19.82
CA PHE A 392 24.78 10.60 -18.48
C PHE A 392 26.14 9.89 -18.36
N LEU A 393 26.28 8.69 -18.95
CA LEU A 393 27.56 7.97 -19.00
C LEU A 393 28.59 8.76 -19.82
N ASP A 394 28.16 9.39 -20.92
CA ASP A 394 29.01 10.23 -21.76
C ASP A 394 29.45 11.50 -21.01
N PHE A 395 28.55 12.10 -20.23
CA PHE A 395 28.87 13.22 -19.32
C PHE A 395 29.95 12.84 -18.30
N LEU A 396 29.88 11.65 -17.72
CA LEU A 396 30.87 11.16 -16.75
C LEU A 396 32.27 11.00 -17.37
N PHE A 397 32.37 10.93 -18.71
CA PHE A 397 33.62 10.83 -19.47
C PHE A 397 34.24 12.14 -19.93
N ILE A 398 33.54 13.26 -19.81
CA ILE A 398 34.10 14.56 -20.16
C ILE A 398 35.37 14.77 -19.33
N LYS A 399 36.46 15.13 -20.03
CA LYS A 399 37.79 15.36 -19.45
C LYS A 399 37.94 16.82 -19.08
N ASP A 400 38.47 17.07 -17.89
CA ASP A 400 39.06 18.36 -17.53
C ASP A 400 40.56 18.19 -17.27
N THR A 401 41.35 19.22 -17.59
CA THR A 401 42.81 19.19 -17.45
C THR A 401 43.20 19.92 -16.17
N VAL A 402 43.40 19.18 -15.08
CA VAL A 402 43.86 19.74 -13.82
C VAL A 402 45.31 19.33 -13.60
N LYS A 403 46.24 20.30 -13.66
CA LYS A 403 47.70 20.09 -13.44
C LYS A 403 48.32 19.02 -14.36
N ASP A 404 48.13 19.15 -15.67
CA ASP A 404 48.66 18.24 -16.71
C ASP A 404 48.19 16.77 -16.60
N LYS A 405 47.12 16.50 -15.84
CA LYS A 405 46.45 15.20 -15.78
C LYS A 405 45.00 15.32 -16.26
N SER A 406 44.64 14.50 -17.24
CA SER A 406 43.26 14.36 -17.74
C SER A 406 42.42 13.60 -16.71
N ILE A 407 41.55 14.30 -15.98
CA ILE A 407 40.64 13.71 -14.98
C ILE A 407 39.22 13.70 -15.57
N THR A 408 38.49 12.60 -15.39
CA THR A 408 37.08 12.49 -15.82
C THR A 408 36.12 12.97 -14.74
N ASN A 409 34.92 13.40 -15.14
CA ASN A 409 33.85 13.73 -14.18
C ASN A 409 33.52 12.55 -13.24
N PHE A 410 33.59 11.30 -13.74
CA PHE A 410 33.50 10.10 -12.92
C PHE A 410 34.52 10.11 -11.78
N GLU A 411 35.80 10.34 -12.08
CA GLU A 411 36.85 10.38 -11.07
C GLU A 411 36.66 11.49 -10.03
N VAL A 412 36.18 12.66 -10.46
CA VAL A 412 35.91 13.79 -9.56
C VAL A 412 34.81 13.41 -8.58
N LEU A 413 33.64 12.96 -9.07
CA LEU A 413 32.51 12.57 -8.21
C LEU A 413 32.86 11.39 -7.31
N TYR A 414 33.58 10.39 -7.82
CA TYR A 414 34.00 9.22 -7.06
C TYR A 414 34.91 9.59 -5.88
N LYS A 415 35.83 10.56 -6.07
CA LYS A 415 36.74 11.05 -5.01
C LYS A 415 36.04 11.96 -3.99
N LEU A 416 34.90 12.55 -4.35
CA LEU A 416 34.11 13.40 -3.44
C LEU A 416 33.28 12.60 -2.43
N LEU A 417 33.09 11.31 -2.68
CA LEU A 417 32.37 10.40 -1.80
C LEU A 417 33.36 9.66 -0.93
N ASP A 418 33.24 9.78 0.39
CA ASP A 418 33.96 8.90 1.31
C ASP A 418 33.07 7.76 1.81
N ASP A 419 33.69 6.65 2.21
CA ASP A 419 33.06 5.69 3.11
C ASP A 419 33.70 5.97 4.47
N ALA A 420 32.91 6.39 5.47
CA ALA A 420 33.31 7.08 6.72
C ALA A 420 34.33 6.40 7.67
N ARG A 421 35.11 5.42 7.19
CA ARG A 421 36.09 4.64 7.96
C ARG A 421 37.50 5.24 8.01
N LEU A 422 37.82 6.23 7.18
CA LEU A 422 39.20 6.78 7.07
C LEU A 422 39.58 7.84 8.13
N GLU A 423 38.64 8.40 8.90
CA GLU A 423 38.93 9.48 9.88
C GLU A 423 39.21 9.01 11.33
N ARG A 424 39.65 7.76 11.56
CA ARG A 424 40.01 7.31 12.93
C ARG A 424 41.50 7.44 13.24
N TYR A 425 41.90 8.62 13.75
CA TYR A 425 42.96 8.69 14.76
C TYR A 425 42.37 9.02 16.15
N THR A 426 42.68 8.12 17.08
CA THR A 426 42.69 8.23 18.55
C THR A 426 41.41 8.66 19.27
N ILE A 427 40.72 7.64 19.80
CA ILE A 427 40.04 7.60 21.11
C ILE A 427 38.81 8.53 21.21
N VAL A 428 37.62 7.91 21.32
CA VAL A 428 36.26 8.45 21.52
C VAL A 428 35.39 8.58 20.26
N ASN A 429 34.63 7.52 19.93
CA ASN A 429 33.16 7.55 19.74
C ASN A 429 32.66 6.18 19.23
N TRP A 430 31.86 5.49 20.07
CA TRP A 430 31.37 4.12 19.84
C TRP A 430 29.91 4.06 19.33
N PHE A 431 29.36 5.17 18.80
CA PHE A 431 28.00 5.24 18.27
C PHE A 431 27.90 6.23 17.09
N VAL A 432 28.34 5.83 15.90
CA VAL A 432 28.03 6.54 14.64
C VAL A 432 27.55 5.50 13.63
N ASP A 433 26.31 5.65 13.15
CA ASP A 433 25.73 4.82 12.08
C ASP A 433 26.53 5.03 10.78
N GLU A 434 27.29 4.02 10.34
CA GLU A 434 28.16 4.10 9.16
C GLU A 434 27.35 3.98 7.84
N LYS A 435 27.49 4.92 6.89
CA LYS A 435 26.76 4.91 5.60
C LYS A 435 27.68 4.68 4.38
N PRO A 436 27.40 3.72 3.49
CA PRO A 436 28.26 3.38 2.36
C PRO A 436 27.92 4.20 1.09
N ASN A 437 28.24 5.49 1.07
CA ASN A 437 27.85 6.41 -0.02
C ASN A 437 28.52 6.06 -1.35
N ARG A 438 29.80 5.67 -1.35
CA ARG A 438 30.54 5.29 -2.57
C ARG A 438 29.98 4.01 -3.19
N LYS A 439 29.46 3.10 -2.37
CA LYS A 439 28.76 1.88 -2.82
C LYS A 439 27.52 2.19 -3.65
N TYR A 440 26.64 3.04 -3.11
CA TYR A 440 25.38 3.38 -3.78
C TYR A 440 25.58 4.18 -5.07
N PHE A 441 26.60 5.03 -5.12
CA PHE A 441 27.01 5.71 -6.35
C PHE A 441 27.40 4.72 -7.45
N ASN A 442 28.32 3.78 -7.17
CA ASN A 442 28.74 2.77 -8.16
C ASN A 442 27.59 1.87 -8.62
N TYR A 443 26.67 1.52 -7.72
CA TYR A 443 25.46 0.77 -8.09
C TYR A 443 24.56 1.56 -9.03
N ALA A 444 24.31 2.85 -8.77
CA ALA A 444 23.52 3.69 -9.65
C ALA A 444 24.15 3.82 -11.05
N ILE A 445 25.48 3.97 -11.14
CA ILE A 445 26.20 3.98 -12.42
C ILE A 445 26.08 2.63 -13.15
N TYR A 446 26.14 1.51 -12.42
CA TYR A 446 25.93 0.18 -12.98
C TYR A 446 24.51 -0.02 -13.55
N GLU A 447 23.48 0.44 -12.84
CA GLU A 447 22.08 0.39 -13.33
C GLU A 447 21.89 1.18 -14.63
N ILE A 448 22.62 2.30 -14.79
CA ILE A 448 22.65 3.10 -16.01
C ILE A 448 23.40 2.34 -17.12
N TRP A 449 24.59 1.78 -16.82
CA TRP A 449 25.41 1.01 -17.77
C TRP A 449 24.68 -0.19 -18.35
N LYS A 450 23.93 -0.95 -17.53
CA LYS A 450 23.15 -2.11 -17.98
C LYS A 450 22.19 -1.81 -19.14
N GLN A 451 21.73 -0.55 -19.22
CA GLN A 451 20.74 -0.08 -20.17
C GLN A 451 21.32 0.86 -21.23
N SER A 452 22.63 0.73 -21.52
CA SER A 452 23.36 1.59 -22.45
C SER A 452 24.06 0.80 -23.56
N LYS A 453 24.40 1.46 -24.68
CA LYS A 453 25.24 0.92 -25.75
C LYS A 453 26.60 0.35 -25.32
N TYR A 454 27.10 0.70 -24.12
CA TYR A 454 28.36 0.21 -23.58
C TYR A 454 28.29 -1.22 -23.04
N ASN A 455 27.08 -1.75 -22.82
CA ASN A 455 26.87 -3.13 -22.44
C ASN A 455 26.55 -3.98 -23.69
N TRP A 456 27.36 -5.00 -23.96
CA TRP A 456 27.13 -5.93 -25.09
C TRP A 456 25.79 -6.67 -25.02
N GLU A 457 25.21 -6.80 -23.83
CA GLU A 457 23.93 -7.48 -23.62
C GLU A 457 22.71 -6.55 -23.78
N TYR A 458 22.93 -5.25 -23.99
CA TYR A 458 21.86 -4.28 -24.17
C TYR A 458 21.22 -4.40 -25.56
N ILE A 459 19.89 -4.53 -25.58
CA ILE A 459 19.10 -4.52 -26.82
C ILE A 459 18.27 -3.23 -26.82
N PRO A 460 18.49 -2.31 -27.76
CA PRO A 460 17.79 -1.04 -27.83
C PRO A 460 16.32 -1.24 -28.27
N PRO A 461 15.44 -0.28 -27.99
CA PRO A 461 14.16 -0.19 -28.67
C PRO A 461 14.38 0.10 -30.18
N PRO A 462 13.63 -0.53 -31.10
CA PRO A 462 13.69 -0.18 -32.52
C PRO A 462 13.24 1.28 -32.75
N PRO A 463 13.87 2.07 -33.66
CA PRO A 463 14.81 1.69 -34.72
C PRO A 463 16.26 2.18 -34.52
N ASP A 464 16.64 2.71 -33.35
CA ASP A 464 17.81 3.59 -33.18
C ASP A 464 19.11 2.92 -32.67
N LEU A 465 19.52 1.74 -33.16
CA LEU A 465 20.95 1.41 -33.12
C LEU A 465 21.54 1.17 -34.50
N PRO A 466 22.67 1.81 -34.83
CA PRO A 466 23.54 1.30 -35.85
C PRO A 466 24.10 -0.03 -35.33
N VAL A 467 23.84 -1.10 -36.06
CA VAL A 467 24.46 -2.42 -35.88
C VAL A 467 26.01 -2.31 -35.89
N ASP A 468 26.54 -1.16 -36.31
CA ASP A 468 27.95 -0.86 -36.52
C ASP A 468 28.71 -0.27 -35.29
N PHE A 469 28.04 0.15 -34.19
CA PHE A 469 28.76 0.79 -33.06
C PHE A 469 29.84 -0.12 -32.44
N TRP A 470 29.55 -1.41 -32.29
CA TRP A 470 30.45 -2.37 -31.66
C TRP A 470 31.55 -2.88 -32.60
N SER A 471 31.25 -3.03 -33.90
CA SER A 471 32.24 -3.44 -34.91
C SER A 471 33.26 -2.34 -35.20
N ASP A 472 32.83 -1.08 -35.13
CA ASP A 472 33.68 0.07 -35.47
C ASP A 472 34.44 0.63 -34.26
N ASN A 473 34.04 0.25 -33.03
CA ASN A 473 34.70 0.68 -31.81
C ASN A 473 35.64 -0.41 -31.25
N PRO A 474 36.97 -0.28 -31.42
CA PRO A 474 37.94 -1.30 -31.01
C PRO A 474 38.04 -1.46 -29.48
N VAL A 475 37.40 -0.62 -28.67
CA VAL A 475 37.36 -0.77 -27.21
C VAL A 475 36.16 -1.59 -26.75
N PHE A 476 35.05 -1.54 -27.50
CA PHE A 476 33.78 -2.18 -27.16
C PHE A 476 33.40 -3.28 -28.15
N ASN A 477 34.35 -3.79 -28.92
CA ASN A 477 34.14 -4.91 -29.80
C ASN A 477 33.95 -6.20 -28.96
N PRO A 478 32.80 -6.90 -29.10
CA PRO A 478 32.54 -8.18 -28.42
C PRO A 478 33.55 -9.28 -28.75
N GLU A 479 34.33 -9.14 -29.83
CA GLU A 479 35.43 -10.07 -30.19
C GLU A 479 36.68 -9.85 -29.33
N LEU A 480 36.77 -8.72 -28.61
CA LEU A 480 37.87 -8.38 -27.70
C LEU A 480 37.49 -8.65 -26.23
N ILE A 481 36.89 -9.82 -25.97
CA ILE A 481 36.61 -10.26 -24.60
C ILE A 481 37.93 -10.29 -23.82
N ILE A 482 37.99 -9.47 -22.76
CA ILE A 482 39.15 -9.39 -21.89
C ILE A 482 38.87 -10.30 -20.71
N GLU A 483 39.44 -11.49 -20.81
CA GLU A 483 39.48 -12.45 -19.71
C GLU A 483 40.70 -12.14 -18.85
N ILE A 484 40.48 -11.64 -17.65
CA ILE A 484 41.55 -11.55 -16.66
C ILE A 484 41.67 -12.94 -16.05
N ILE A 485 42.56 -13.75 -16.62
CA ILE A 485 42.89 -15.07 -16.12
C ILE A 485 43.96 -14.90 -15.04
N SER A 486 43.63 -15.24 -13.80
CA SER A 486 44.64 -15.51 -12.76
C SER A 486 45.50 -16.69 -13.22
N SER A 487 46.66 -16.42 -13.83
CA SER A 487 47.52 -17.49 -14.35
C SER A 487 48.18 -18.24 -13.20
N ASP A 488 47.90 -19.52 -13.06
CA ASP A 488 48.73 -20.45 -12.30
C ASP A 488 50.08 -20.61 -13.01
N ILE A 489 51.04 -19.72 -12.73
CA ILE A 489 52.42 -19.97 -13.13
C ILE A 489 52.96 -21.05 -12.20
N VAL A 490 52.85 -22.31 -12.64
CA VAL A 490 53.52 -23.45 -12.01
C VAL A 490 55.03 -23.23 -12.14
N ILE A 491 55.68 -22.89 -11.04
CA ILE A 491 57.14 -23.01 -10.91
C ILE A 491 57.37 -24.24 -10.03
N GLU A 492 58.13 -25.19 -10.57
CA GLU A 492 58.39 -26.50 -9.97
C GLU A 492 58.96 -26.39 -8.54
N GLU A 493 58.39 -27.25 -7.70
CA GLU A 493 58.83 -27.77 -6.41
C GLU A 493 59.59 -26.86 -5.43
N ARG A 494 58.89 -26.61 -4.31
CA ARG A 494 59.30 -26.00 -3.02
C ARG A 494 59.13 -24.48 -2.91
N GLN A 495 57.89 -23.99 -2.93
CA GLN A 495 57.49 -22.78 -2.20
C GLN A 495 55.99 -22.81 -1.87
N LYS A 496 55.64 -22.35 -0.65
CA LYS A 496 54.26 -22.23 -0.15
C LYS A 496 53.59 -21.00 -0.75
N GLY A 497 52.32 -21.15 -1.14
CA GLY A 497 51.29 -20.11 -1.29
C GLY A 497 51.64 -18.91 -2.17
N LYS A 498 51.29 -18.96 -3.46
CA LYS A 498 51.11 -17.75 -4.28
C LYS A 498 49.72 -17.17 -3.97
N ALA A 499 49.67 -15.95 -3.46
CA ALA A 499 48.45 -15.15 -3.49
C ALA A 499 48.56 -14.19 -4.69
N HIS A 500 47.63 -14.32 -5.62
CA HIS A 500 47.45 -13.38 -6.74
C HIS A 500 46.46 -12.31 -6.28
N ASP A 501 46.98 -11.10 -6.07
CA ASP A 501 46.20 -9.90 -5.77
C ASP A 501 46.21 -8.99 -7.00
N PHE A 502 45.37 -7.95 -7.07
CA PHE A 502 45.38 -6.99 -8.17
C PHE A 502 45.44 -5.58 -7.62
N ASP A 503 46.26 -4.72 -8.20
CA ASP A 503 46.26 -3.29 -7.92
C ASP A 503 45.59 -2.55 -9.08
N THR A 504 44.80 -1.54 -8.75
CA THR A 504 44.05 -0.78 -9.73
C THR A 504 44.29 0.70 -9.54
N LYS A 505 44.38 1.41 -10.65
CA LYS A 505 44.54 2.86 -10.65
C LYS A 505 43.72 3.45 -11.78
N ILE A 506 42.79 4.34 -11.44
CA ILE A 506 42.07 5.11 -12.45
C ILE A 506 43.02 6.17 -13.05
N GLU A 507 43.06 6.21 -14.37
CA GLU A 507 43.85 7.13 -15.19
C GLU A 507 43.00 7.69 -16.34
N GLY A 508 42.18 8.68 -16.05
CA GLY A 508 41.26 9.31 -17.00
C GLY A 508 40.09 8.39 -17.33
N GLN A 509 39.92 8.08 -18.62
CA GLN A 509 38.89 7.16 -19.11
C GLN A 509 39.26 5.69 -18.93
N ASN A 510 40.45 5.42 -18.40
CA ASN A 510 40.97 4.08 -18.28
C ASN A 510 41.24 3.70 -16.84
N ILE A 511 41.19 2.40 -16.59
CA ILE A 511 41.69 1.76 -15.38
C ILE A 511 42.91 0.92 -15.76
N LEU A 512 44.03 1.22 -15.11
CA LEU A 512 45.21 0.38 -15.15
C LEU A 512 45.00 -0.74 -14.12
N ILE A 513 45.10 -1.99 -14.56
CA ILE A 513 45.03 -3.15 -13.69
C ILE A 513 46.40 -3.83 -13.70
N LYS A 514 46.96 -4.07 -12.52
CA LYS A 514 48.22 -4.78 -12.32
C LYS A 514 47.97 -6.03 -11.51
N ALA A 515 48.44 -7.20 -11.94
CA ALA A 515 48.54 -8.36 -11.07
C ALA A 515 49.66 -8.14 -10.05
N CYS A 516 49.45 -8.52 -8.82
CA CYS A 516 50.42 -8.53 -7.75
C CYS A 516 50.63 -9.98 -7.31
N THR A 517 51.86 -10.48 -7.49
CA THR A 517 52.25 -11.79 -6.97
C THR A 517 53.12 -11.59 -5.75
N ARG A 518 52.68 -12.07 -4.58
CA ARG A 518 53.46 -12.01 -3.34
C ARG A 518 54.27 -13.30 -3.17
N TYR A 519 55.58 -13.17 -3.01
CA TYR A 519 56.48 -14.29 -2.73
C TYR A 519 56.88 -14.28 -1.25
N GLU A 520 56.63 -15.37 -0.52
CA GLU A 520 57.22 -15.59 0.81
C GLU A 520 58.62 -16.19 0.66
N VAL A 521 59.65 -15.38 0.95
CA VAL A 521 61.02 -15.88 1.03
C VAL A 521 61.36 -16.17 2.49
N GLN A 522 61.45 -17.45 2.85
CA GLN A 522 62.03 -17.86 4.13
C GLN A 522 63.56 -17.89 4.02
N THR A 523 64.23 -16.89 4.58
CA THR A 523 65.67 -16.93 4.79
C THR A 523 65.98 -17.48 6.18
N SER A 524 66.49 -18.71 6.25
CA SER A 524 67.02 -19.26 7.50
C SER A 524 68.39 -18.63 7.81
N ILE A 525 68.46 -17.79 8.84
CA ILE A 525 69.75 -17.34 9.39
C ILE A 525 70.09 -18.26 10.56
N SER A 526 71.12 -19.09 10.38
CA SER A 526 71.59 -20.03 11.39
C SER A 526 72.39 -19.30 12.48
N THR A 527 71.72 -18.84 13.54
CA THR A 527 72.34 -18.64 14.86
C THR A 527 71.30 -18.67 15.98
N LYS A 528 71.27 -19.77 16.73
CA LYS A 528 70.87 -20.03 18.13
C LYS A 528 69.72 -19.29 18.85
N THR A 529 68.92 -18.48 18.19
CA THR A 529 67.61 -18.03 18.69
C THR A 529 66.66 -18.03 17.51
N ASP A 530 65.76 -19.01 17.49
CA ASP A 530 64.78 -19.23 16.43
C ASP A 530 63.82 -18.05 16.30
N LEU A 531 64.17 -17.07 15.46
CA LEU A 531 63.26 -16.07 14.90
C LEU A 531 63.36 -16.17 13.38
N LEU A 532 62.39 -16.89 12.80
CA LEU A 532 62.12 -16.87 11.36
C LEU A 532 61.58 -15.48 11.01
N VAL A 533 62.36 -14.66 10.29
CA VAL A 533 61.86 -13.42 9.69
C VAL A 533 61.42 -13.75 8.26
N THR A 534 60.10 -13.79 8.06
CA THR A 534 59.48 -13.90 6.73
C THR A 534 59.50 -12.51 6.10
N LYS A 535 60.08 -12.36 4.91
CA LYS A 535 60.00 -11.10 4.14
C LYS A 535 59.23 -11.36 2.85
N THR A 536 58.11 -10.67 2.69
CA THR A 536 57.25 -10.77 1.51
C THR A 536 57.63 -9.66 0.52
N ILE A 537 57.95 -10.00 -0.73
CA ILE A 537 58.22 -9.02 -1.80
C ILE A 537 57.08 -9.11 -2.83
N PRO A 538 56.27 -8.06 -3.02
CA PRO A 538 55.26 -8.03 -4.08
C PRO A 538 55.91 -7.72 -5.43
N ILE A 539 55.63 -8.55 -6.44
CA ILE A 539 55.98 -8.29 -7.85
C ILE A 539 54.70 -7.88 -8.56
N TYR A 540 54.74 -6.73 -9.23
CA TYR A 540 53.60 -6.21 -10.01
C TYR A 540 53.81 -6.45 -11.50
N GLU A 541 52.83 -7.06 -12.15
CA GLU A 541 52.78 -7.27 -13.60
C GLU A 541 51.60 -6.47 -14.18
N ASP A 542 51.85 -5.67 -15.21
CA ASP A 542 50.81 -4.86 -15.85
C ASP A 542 49.93 -5.76 -16.72
N LEU A 543 48.65 -5.92 -16.35
CA LEU A 543 47.69 -6.76 -17.08
C LEU A 543 47.03 -6.02 -18.24
N GLY A 544 46.99 -4.70 -18.17
CA GLY A 544 46.43 -3.88 -19.23
C GLY A 544 45.81 -2.59 -18.72
N LYS A 545 45.52 -1.72 -19.68
CA LYS A 545 44.83 -0.46 -19.48
C LYS A 545 43.48 -0.54 -20.19
N TYR A 546 42.42 -0.57 -19.41
CA TYR A 546 41.06 -0.84 -19.91
C TYR A 546 40.20 0.39 -19.79
N HIS A 547 39.24 0.56 -20.70
CA HIS A 547 38.31 1.68 -20.58
C HIS A 547 37.33 1.46 -19.41
N LEU A 548 36.90 2.51 -18.70
CA LEU A 548 36.10 2.38 -17.46
C LEU A 548 34.78 1.61 -17.65
N TYR A 549 34.07 1.80 -18.76
CA TYR A 549 32.85 1.03 -19.09
C TYR A 549 33.13 -0.19 -19.97
N GLN A 550 34.41 -0.49 -20.23
CA GLN A 550 34.77 -1.66 -21.01
C GLN A 550 34.21 -2.89 -20.31
N PRO A 551 33.46 -3.73 -21.02
CA PRO A 551 32.96 -4.95 -20.45
C PRO A 551 34.13 -5.93 -20.24
N ILE A 552 34.34 -6.36 -19.00
CA ILE A 552 35.41 -7.28 -18.57
C ILE A 552 34.77 -8.53 -17.97
N VAL A 553 35.40 -9.67 -18.23
CA VAL A 553 35.06 -10.95 -17.62
C VAL A 553 36.19 -11.34 -16.67
N LEU A 554 35.83 -11.57 -15.40
CA LEU A 554 36.76 -12.05 -14.39
C LEU A 554 36.64 -13.56 -14.30
N THR A 555 37.67 -14.28 -14.75
CA THR A 555 37.75 -15.75 -14.71
C THR A 555 38.79 -16.18 -13.70
N ASN A 556 38.45 -17.10 -12.79
CA ASN A 556 39.33 -17.60 -11.72
C ASN A 556 39.77 -16.52 -10.70
N TYR A 557 39.06 -15.40 -10.60
CA TYR A 557 39.29 -14.43 -9.52
C TYR A 557 38.62 -14.92 -8.24
N HIS A 558 39.41 -15.52 -7.35
CA HIS A 558 39.00 -15.74 -5.97
C HIS A 558 39.20 -14.44 -5.18
N ALA A 559 38.20 -13.56 -5.20
CA ALA A 559 38.15 -12.48 -4.21
C ALA A 559 38.36 -13.10 -2.82
N ASN A 560 39.12 -12.45 -1.93
CA ASN A 560 39.17 -12.88 -0.53
C ASN A 560 37.72 -13.09 -0.06
N GLN A 561 37.43 -14.28 0.49
CA GLN A 561 36.16 -15.04 0.63
C GLN A 561 34.76 -14.37 0.77
N GLU A 562 34.53 -13.07 0.48
CA GLU A 562 33.30 -12.31 0.74
C GLU A 562 32.68 -11.65 -0.51
N LEU A 563 33.27 -11.83 -1.69
CA LEU A 563 32.67 -11.44 -2.97
C LEU A 563 32.71 -12.63 -3.94
N GLN A 564 31.59 -13.36 -4.04
CA GLN A 564 31.40 -14.28 -5.17
C GLN A 564 30.96 -13.47 -6.38
N LEU A 565 31.89 -13.21 -7.29
CA LEU A 565 31.57 -12.75 -8.64
C LEU A 565 31.05 -13.96 -9.42
N LEU A 566 29.90 -13.79 -10.09
CA LEU A 566 29.28 -14.84 -10.89
C LEU A 566 30.21 -15.19 -12.06
N ASP A 567 30.55 -16.47 -12.22
CA ASP A 567 31.51 -16.98 -13.22
C ASP A 567 31.16 -16.70 -14.69
N THR A 568 30.08 -15.96 -15.00
CA THR A 568 29.76 -15.52 -16.37
C THR A 568 28.88 -14.26 -16.38
N LEU A 569 29.24 -13.21 -15.62
CA LEU A 569 28.69 -11.87 -15.89
C LEU A 569 29.76 -10.94 -16.46
N VAL A 570 29.38 -10.25 -17.52
CA VAL A 570 30.15 -9.15 -18.09
C VAL A 570 29.95 -7.92 -17.19
N TYR A 571 31.03 -7.37 -16.63
CA TYR A 571 30.99 -6.21 -15.74
C TYR A 571 31.78 -5.04 -16.35
N PRO A 572 31.38 -3.78 -16.12
CA PRO A 572 32.22 -2.65 -16.53
C PRO A 572 33.50 -2.58 -15.68
N ALA A 573 34.63 -2.27 -16.32
CA ALA A 573 35.95 -2.26 -15.71
C ALA A 573 36.08 -1.41 -14.43
N PHE A 574 35.33 -0.31 -14.30
CA PHE A 574 35.37 0.54 -13.10
C PHE A 574 34.98 -0.20 -11.82
N LEU A 575 34.14 -1.24 -11.90
CA LEU A 575 33.75 -2.02 -10.73
C LEU A 575 34.93 -2.77 -10.13
N ILE A 576 35.94 -3.14 -10.94
CA ILE A 576 37.16 -3.80 -10.45
C ILE A 576 37.96 -2.86 -9.54
N HIS A 577 37.95 -1.54 -9.83
CA HIS A 577 38.55 -0.55 -8.94
C HIS A 577 37.87 -0.55 -7.58
N TYR A 578 36.54 -0.47 -7.60
CA TYR A 578 35.73 -0.40 -6.39
C TYR A 578 35.88 -1.66 -5.55
N ILE A 579 35.85 -2.85 -6.19
CA ILE A 579 36.08 -4.14 -5.52
C ILE A 579 37.43 -4.15 -4.83
N LYS A 580 38.50 -3.65 -5.48
CA LYS A 580 39.82 -3.61 -4.85
C LYS A 580 39.92 -2.60 -3.72
N GLU A 581 39.33 -1.42 -3.85
CA GLU A 581 39.27 -0.45 -2.75
C GLU A 581 38.50 -1.03 -1.56
N TYR A 582 37.37 -1.70 -1.83
CA TYR A 582 36.57 -2.39 -0.82
C TYR A 582 37.37 -3.51 -0.12
N ASP A 583 38.07 -4.36 -0.87
CA ASP A 583 38.93 -5.41 -0.33
C ASP A 583 40.13 -4.84 0.48
N LYS A 584 40.75 -3.73 0.02
CA LYS A 584 41.81 -3.02 0.77
C LYS A 584 41.31 -2.42 2.10
N LEU A 585 40.05 -2.00 2.17
CA LEU A 585 39.41 -1.47 3.38
C LEU A 585 38.98 -2.60 4.34
N ARG A 586 38.73 -3.80 3.81
CA ARG A 586 38.32 -5.01 4.55
C ARG A 586 39.47 -5.72 5.26
N ASP A 587 40.68 -5.70 4.67
CA ASP A 587 41.90 -6.27 5.28
C ASP A 587 42.30 -5.58 6.61
N PHE A 588 41.70 -4.45 6.99
CA PHE A 588 41.90 -3.78 8.28
C PHE A 588 40.93 -4.23 9.39
N ASP A 589 39.83 -4.89 9.03
CA ASP A 589 38.77 -5.38 9.94
C ASP A 589 38.49 -6.88 9.70
N ALA A 590 39.54 -7.71 9.61
CA ALA A 590 39.44 -9.17 9.46
C ALA A 590 38.81 -9.91 10.68
N LEU A 591 37.94 -9.24 11.45
CA LEU A 591 37.19 -9.85 12.55
C LEU A 591 35.65 -9.82 12.36
N VAL A 592 35.08 -9.10 11.39
CA VAL A 592 33.60 -9.04 11.19
C VAL A 592 33.21 -8.76 9.72
N ASP A 593 32.28 -9.56 9.16
CA ASP A 593 31.37 -9.29 8.00
C ASP A 593 31.50 -10.04 6.64
N LEU A 594 30.98 -11.28 6.60
CA LEU A 594 30.74 -12.08 5.38
C LEU A 594 29.27 -12.02 4.84
N GLY A 595 28.49 -10.97 5.14
CA GLY A 595 27.01 -10.98 5.02
C GLY A 595 26.32 -9.95 4.10
N ILE A 596 27.05 -9.12 3.34
CA ILE A 596 26.50 -7.80 2.92
C ILE A 596 26.04 -7.71 1.45
N ASN A 597 26.41 -8.63 0.55
CA ASN A 597 26.27 -8.36 -0.90
C ASN A 597 24.99 -8.87 -1.59
N LEU A 598 24.14 -9.69 -0.95
CA LEU A 598 22.80 -10.00 -1.50
C LEU A 598 21.74 -8.97 -1.07
N VAL A 599 21.85 -8.37 0.12
CA VAL A 599 20.83 -7.49 0.76
C VAL A 599 20.36 -6.30 -0.11
N ILE A 600 21.16 -5.86 -1.08
CA ILE A 600 20.96 -4.59 -1.80
C ILE A 600 19.81 -4.67 -2.83
N GLU A 601 19.63 -5.79 -3.52
CA GLU A 601 18.56 -5.90 -4.54
C GLU A 601 17.18 -6.17 -3.91
N ALA A 602 17.09 -6.83 -2.74
CA ALA A 602 15.81 -7.04 -2.05
C ALA A 602 15.37 -5.86 -1.18
N ALA A 603 16.29 -5.10 -0.60
CA ALA A 603 15.97 -3.84 0.07
C ALA A 603 15.32 -2.85 -0.91
N LEU A 604 15.78 -2.84 -2.18
CA LEU A 604 15.16 -2.07 -3.26
C LEU A 604 13.83 -2.68 -3.73
N PHE A 605 13.66 -4.00 -3.77
CA PHE A 605 12.39 -4.66 -4.11
C PHE A 605 11.24 -4.25 -3.19
N PHE A 606 11.46 -4.22 -1.87
CA PHE A 606 10.44 -3.81 -0.89
C PHE A 606 10.35 -2.28 -0.72
N GLY A 607 11.41 -1.52 -1.02
CA GLY A 607 11.39 -0.06 -1.06
C GLY A 607 10.69 0.55 -2.30
N THR A 608 10.51 -0.20 -3.39
CA THR A 608 10.07 0.32 -4.71
C THR A 608 8.69 -0.14 -5.19
N GLY A 609 7.99 -1.06 -4.49
CA GLY A 609 6.61 -1.43 -4.81
C GLY A 609 6.50 -2.27 -6.09
N GLY A 610 6.64 -3.58 -5.95
CA GLY A 610 6.73 -4.59 -7.03
C GLY A 610 5.57 -4.65 -8.02
N THR A 611 5.55 -3.76 -9.00
CA THR A 611 4.54 -3.73 -10.09
C THR A 611 5.12 -3.86 -11.51
N GLY A 612 6.45 -3.88 -11.69
CA GLY A 612 7.07 -3.88 -13.03
C GLY A 612 7.39 -5.24 -13.66
N LEU A 613 7.25 -6.36 -12.95
CA LEU A 613 7.90 -7.63 -13.34
C LEU A 613 7.11 -8.58 -14.25
N LEU A 614 5.88 -8.24 -14.66
CA LEU A 614 5.19 -9.06 -15.68
C LEU A 614 5.76 -8.86 -17.09
N ARG A 615 6.58 -7.81 -17.33
CA ARG A 615 7.16 -7.50 -18.65
C ARG A 615 8.57 -8.08 -18.86
N HIS A 616 9.24 -8.57 -17.81
CA HIS A 616 10.64 -9.06 -17.85
C HIS A 616 10.78 -10.58 -17.73
N LEU A 617 9.86 -11.35 -18.31
CA LEU A 617 9.90 -12.82 -18.38
C LEU A 617 11.09 -13.40 -19.19
N ARG A 618 11.94 -12.58 -19.80
CA ARG A 618 13.14 -13.04 -20.56
C ARG A 618 14.32 -13.47 -19.67
N HIS A 619 14.39 -13.05 -18.40
CA HIS A 619 15.50 -13.44 -17.50
C HIS A 619 15.34 -14.85 -16.89
N ILE A 620 14.19 -15.51 -17.09
CA ILE A 620 13.98 -16.94 -16.75
C ILE A 620 14.96 -17.85 -17.50
N LYS A 621 15.47 -17.42 -18.67
CA LYS A 621 16.48 -18.15 -19.47
C LYS A 621 17.85 -18.27 -18.79
N TYR A 622 18.16 -17.40 -17.83
CA TYR A 622 19.43 -17.41 -17.09
C TYR A 622 19.32 -18.16 -15.76
N ALA A 623 18.17 -18.10 -15.10
CA ALA A 623 17.85 -19.00 -13.98
C ALA A 623 17.85 -20.49 -14.42
N THR A 624 17.46 -20.77 -15.67
CA THR A 624 17.55 -22.11 -16.28
C THR A 624 18.99 -22.56 -16.56
N LYS A 625 19.93 -21.65 -16.88
CA LYS A 625 21.36 -22.00 -17.02
C LYS A 625 22.04 -22.26 -15.68
N LEU A 626 21.69 -21.49 -14.63
CA LEU A 626 22.15 -21.74 -13.26
C LEU A 626 21.65 -23.09 -12.72
N GLY A 627 20.38 -23.44 -12.98
CA GLY A 627 19.83 -24.76 -12.65
C GLY A 627 20.46 -25.91 -13.44
N GLN A 628 20.83 -25.70 -14.72
CA GLN A 628 21.55 -26.69 -15.52
C GLN A 628 23.00 -26.90 -15.03
N ALA A 629 23.68 -25.84 -14.58
CA ALA A 629 25.03 -25.91 -14.03
C ALA A 629 25.08 -26.54 -12.63
N LEU A 630 24.11 -26.23 -11.77
CA LEU A 630 24.02 -26.76 -10.40
C LEU A 630 23.56 -28.23 -10.32
N PHE A 631 22.74 -28.71 -11.27
CA PHE A 631 22.07 -30.01 -11.13
C PHE A 631 22.35 -31.04 -12.25
N ARG A 632 23.04 -30.68 -13.35
CA ARG A 632 23.30 -31.64 -14.45
C ARG A 632 24.76 -31.86 -14.82
N THR A 633 25.70 -31.04 -14.37
CA THR A 633 27.09 -31.13 -14.85
C THR A 633 28.09 -31.43 -13.73
N LYS A 634 28.82 -32.55 -13.87
CA LYS A 634 29.99 -32.97 -13.08
C LYS A 634 31.21 -32.01 -13.17
N ILE A 635 30.98 -30.70 -13.34
CA ILE A 635 32.02 -29.71 -13.69
C ILE A 635 32.48 -28.90 -12.47
N LEU A 636 31.78 -28.97 -11.34
CA LEU A 636 32.22 -28.32 -10.08
C LEU A 636 32.89 -29.34 -9.15
N ASP A 637 34.07 -28.98 -8.63
CA ASP A 637 34.77 -29.71 -7.57
C ASP A 637 33.83 -29.82 -6.34
N PRO A 638 33.63 -31.01 -5.75
CA PRO A 638 32.87 -31.21 -4.53
C PRO A 638 33.17 -30.20 -3.42
N ASN A 639 34.40 -29.69 -3.31
CA ASN A 639 34.77 -28.71 -2.28
C ASN A 639 34.18 -27.30 -2.50
N THR A 640 33.90 -26.91 -3.75
CA THR A 640 33.40 -25.56 -4.08
C THR A 640 31.89 -25.45 -3.86
N SER A 641 31.15 -26.53 -4.15
CA SER A 641 29.76 -26.69 -3.73
C SER A 641 29.64 -26.67 -2.20
N VAL A 642 30.55 -27.38 -1.50
CA VAL A 642 30.63 -27.41 -0.03
C VAL A 642 30.89 -26.03 0.60
N LEU A 643 31.66 -25.15 -0.05
CA LEU A 643 31.93 -23.77 0.42
C LEU A 643 30.74 -22.82 0.20
N LEU A 644 30.02 -22.94 -0.92
CA LEU A 644 28.79 -22.20 -1.19
C LEU A 644 27.69 -22.57 -0.18
N TRP A 645 27.52 -23.87 0.09
CA TRP A 645 26.52 -24.38 1.03
C TRP A 645 26.89 -24.12 2.50
N ARG A 646 28.18 -24.13 2.85
CA ARG A 646 28.66 -23.69 4.18
C ARG A 646 28.52 -22.18 4.41
N GLY A 647 28.60 -21.35 3.37
CA GLY A 647 28.33 -19.91 3.46
C GLY A 647 26.88 -19.57 3.83
N ILE A 648 25.92 -20.37 3.34
CA ILE A 648 24.48 -20.22 3.62
C ILE A 648 24.13 -20.52 5.10
N THR A 649 24.94 -21.35 5.76
CA THR A 649 24.81 -21.68 7.20
C THR A 649 25.14 -20.53 8.15
N ALA A 650 26.07 -19.65 7.77
CA ALA A 650 26.74 -18.74 8.71
C ALA A 650 26.07 -17.37 8.89
N ALA A 651 25.19 -16.94 7.96
CA ALA A 651 24.54 -15.62 8.00
C ALA A 651 23.01 -15.75 8.14
N GLY A 652 22.45 -15.25 9.25
CA GLY A 652 21.02 -15.31 9.60
C GLY A 652 20.08 -14.55 8.65
N GLU A 653 20.58 -13.50 7.99
CA GLU A 653 19.74 -12.52 7.29
C GLU A 653 19.73 -12.72 5.75
N ALA A 654 20.61 -13.55 5.19
CA ALA A 654 20.70 -13.83 3.75
C ALA A 654 19.71 -14.89 3.22
N ILE A 655 18.95 -15.54 4.10
CA ILE A 655 18.09 -16.70 3.78
C ILE A 655 16.90 -16.30 2.88
N SER A 656 16.43 -15.06 2.92
CA SER A 656 15.19 -14.65 2.23
C SER A 656 15.36 -14.58 0.71
N MET A 657 16.53 -14.14 0.27
CA MET A 657 16.81 -13.86 -1.14
C MET A 657 17.21 -15.12 -1.91
N THR A 658 18.04 -15.98 -1.32
CA THR A 658 18.53 -17.22 -1.96
C THR A 658 17.39 -18.22 -2.16
N ALA A 659 16.45 -18.27 -1.22
CA ALA A 659 15.40 -19.27 -1.24
C ALA A 659 14.26 -18.92 -2.23
N GLY A 660 14.07 -17.63 -2.57
CA GLY A 660 13.16 -17.20 -3.65
C GLY A 660 13.67 -17.50 -5.06
N MET A 661 15.00 -17.45 -5.27
CA MET A 661 15.63 -17.91 -6.52
C MET A 661 15.61 -19.44 -6.65
N LEU A 662 15.93 -20.17 -5.57
CA LEU A 662 15.91 -21.64 -5.57
C LEU A 662 14.50 -22.22 -5.76
N ALA A 663 13.44 -21.55 -5.28
CA ALA A 663 12.06 -21.96 -5.54
C ALA A 663 11.70 -21.90 -7.05
N ASN A 664 12.17 -20.89 -7.78
CA ASN A 664 11.93 -20.77 -9.22
C ASN A 664 12.73 -21.80 -10.05
N VAL A 665 13.92 -22.22 -9.56
CA VAL A 665 14.66 -23.35 -10.13
C VAL A 665 13.91 -24.67 -9.89
N GLY A 666 13.27 -24.82 -8.74
CA GLY A 666 12.39 -25.96 -8.42
C GLY A 666 11.21 -26.14 -9.37
N VAL A 667 10.53 -25.05 -9.77
CA VAL A 667 9.43 -25.08 -10.78
C VAL A 667 9.89 -25.68 -12.09
N TYR A 668 11.11 -25.33 -12.53
CA TYR A 668 11.70 -25.84 -13.76
C TYR A 668 12.10 -27.32 -13.65
N LEU A 669 12.71 -27.73 -12.53
CA LEU A 669 13.06 -29.12 -12.29
C LEU A 669 11.81 -30.00 -12.15
N GLU A 670 10.73 -29.49 -11.56
CA GLU A 670 9.43 -30.18 -11.47
C GLU A 670 8.80 -30.38 -12.85
N THR A 671 8.88 -29.36 -13.72
CA THR A 671 8.28 -29.40 -15.07
C THR A 671 9.06 -30.27 -16.05
N GLU A 672 10.36 -30.46 -15.85
CA GLU A 672 11.24 -31.30 -16.67
C GLU A 672 11.47 -32.73 -16.10
N GLU A 673 11.01 -33.01 -14.86
CA GLU A 673 11.16 -34.32 -14.22
C GLU A 673 10.03 -35.28 -14.63
N ASN A 674 10.44 -36.39 -15.25
CA ASN A 674 9.52 -37.40 -15.78
C ASN A 674 9.20 -38.49 -14.73
N ASP A 675 10.02 -38.62 -13.69
CA ASP A 675 9.77 -39.56 -12.60
C ASP A 675 8.86 -38.91 -11.53
N PRO A 676 7.63 -39.42 -11.33
CA PRO A 676 6.67 -38.81 -10.41
C PRO A 676 7.16 -38.78 -8.95
N ALA A 677 8.02 -39.71 -8.52
CA ALA A 677 8.56 -39.73 -7.16
C ALA A 677 9.64 -38.66 -6.95
N LYS A 678 10.47 -38.40 -7.97
CA LYS A 678 11.45 -37.29 -7.93
C LYS A 678 10.79 -35.94 -8.08
N ARG A 679 9.75 -35.86 -8.90
CA ARG A 679 8.95 -34.65 -9.09
C ARG A 679 8.32 -34.19 -7.78
N GLU A 680 7.78 -35.12 -6.99
CA GLU A 680 7.26 -34.83 -5.66
C GLU A 680 8.36 -34.27 -4.74
N VAL A 681 9.58 -34.81 -4.76
CA VAL A 681 10.68 -34.26 -3.96
C VAL A 681 11.08 -32.86 -4.39
N TRP A 682 11.15 -32.59 -5.69
CA TRP A 682 11.46 -31.25 -6.21
C TRP A 682 10.36 -30.23 -5.89
N GLU A 683 9.09 -30.64 -5.94
CA GLU A 683 7.95 -29.82 -5.54
C GLU A 683 8.02 -29.45 -4.04
N LYS A 684 8.37 -30.40 -3.16
CA LYS A 684 8.52 -30.14 -1.72
C LYS A 684 9.76 -29.31 -1.40
N LEU A 685 10.87 -29.52 -2.10
CA LEU A 685 12.09 -28.73 -1.94
C LEU A 685 11.88 -27.29 -2.41
N GLN A 686 11.17 -27.08 -3.53
CA GLN A 686 10.74 -25.77 -3.99
C GLN A 686 9.92 -25.04 -2.93
N PHE A 687 8.93 -25.74 -2.34
CA PHE A 687 8.07 -25.16 -1.32
C PHE A 687 8.85 -24.83 -0.04
N LEU A 688 9.83 -25.65 0.35
CA LEU A 688 10.79 -25.33 1.42
C LEU A 688 11.54 -24.03 1.14
N MET A 689 12.10 -23.87 -0.05
CA MET A 689 12.85 -22.66 -0.40
C MET A 689 11.93 -21.43 -0.45
N LEU A 690 10.71 -21.58 -0.95
CA LEU A 690 9.73 -20.50 -0.91
C LEU A 690 9.40 -20.10 0.54
N CYS A 691 9.17 -21.06 1.44
CA CYS A 691 8.90 -20.78 2.84
C CYS A 691 10.10 -20.12 3.55
N ALA A 692 11.32 -20.62 3.31
CA ALA A 692 12.56 -20.03 3.82
C ALA A 692 12.75 -18.59 3.34
N SER A 693 12.29 -18.28 2.12
CA SER A 693 12.35 -16.93 1.55
C SER A 693 11.50 -15.94 2.35
N ILE A 694 10.30 -16.38 2.75
CA ILE A 694 9.32 -15.60 3.51
C ILE A 694 9.76 -15.45 4.98
N ALA A 695 10.35 -16.50 5.56
CA ALA A 695 10.89 -16.54 6.92
C ALA A 695 11.90 -15.43 7.20
N ALA A 696 12.82 -15.22 6.26
CA ALA A 696 13.91 -14.28 6.43
C ALA A 696 13.61 -12.85 5.97
N ALA A 697 12.41 -12.57 5.44
CA ALA A 697 11.94 -11.22 5.12
C ALA A 697 11.34 -10.47 6.33
N GLY A 698 11.50 -11.03 7.55
CA GLY A 698 11.09 -10.39 8.80
C GLY A 698 9.59 -10.47 9.13
N VAL A 699 8.78 -11.18 8.34
CA VAL A 699 7.32 -11.26 8.54
C VAL A 699 6.94 -12.48 9.37
N SER A 700 7.12 -12.35 10.69
CA SER A 700 6.56 -13.21 11.73
C SER A 700 7.04 -14.67 11.82
N ILE A 701 7.06 -15.14 13.05
CA ILE A 701 7.20 -16.53 13.55
C ILE A 701 6.50 -17.62 12.71
N LYS A 702 5.37 -17.31 12.04
CA LYS A 702 4.61 -18.26 11.21
C LYS A 702 5.39 -18.68 9.95
N ALA A 703 6.22 -17.78 9.43
CA ALA A 703 7.06 -18.05 8.26
C ALA A 703 8.24 -18.98 8.60
N ASN A 704 8.84 -18.82 9.80
CA ASN A 704 9.85 -19.75 10.31
C ASN A 704 9.27 -21.16 10.58
N GLN A 705 8.00 -21.26 10.99
CA GLN A 705 7.29 -22.54 11.17
C GLN A 705 6.96 -23.22 9.85
N LEU A 706 6.44 -22.47 8.87
CA LEU A 706 6.18 -22.95 7.51
C LEU A 706 7.48 -23.44 6.84
N THR A 707 8.61 -22.78 7.10
CA THR A 707 9.93 -23.20 6.62
C THR A 707 10.36 -24.51 7.26
N ALA A 708 10.19 -24.66 8.58
CA ALA A 708 10.52 -25.90 9.28
C ALA A 708 9.61 -27.07 8.88
N GLN A 709 8.34 -26.81 8.62
CA GLN A 709 7.36 -27.82 8.19
C GLN A 709 7.61 -28.25 6.73
N ALA A 710 7.89 -27.29 5.84
CA ALA A 710 8.30 -27.59 4.47
C ALA A 710 9.65 -28.32 4.41
N ALA A 711 10.54 -28.12 5.40
CA ALA A 711 11.80 -28.85 5.50
C ALA A 711 11.55 -30.31 5.88
N GLU A 712 10.62 -30.56 6.80
CA GLU A 712 10.21 -31.91 7.18
C GLU A 712 9.47 -32.61 6.02
N ASP A 713 8.57 -31.93 5.31
CA ASP A 713 7.87 -32.50 4.16
C ASP A 713 8.81 -32.86 3.01
N ALA A 714 9.83 -32.02 2.73
CA ALA A 714 10.88 -32.32 1.77
C ALA A 714 11.74 -33.52 2.21
N TYR A 715 12.03 -33.63 3.51
CA TYR A 715 12.74 -34.78 4.07
C TYR A 715 11.92 -36.08 3.96
N GLN A 716 10.62 -36.03 4.26
CA GLN A 716 9.73 -37.18 4.19
C GLN A 716 9.51 -37.66 2.74
N ALA A 717 9.46 -36.74 1.78
CA ALA A 717 9.45 -37.08 0.36
C ALA A 717 10.79 -37.72 -0.07
N PHE A 718 11.92 -37.18 0.41
CA PHE A 718 13.25 -37.69 0.12
C PHE A 718 13.46 -39.13 0.61
N ILE A 719 13.02 -39.48 1.83
CA ILE A 719 13.20 -40.85 2.37
C ILE A 719 12.22 -41.88 1.78
N ARG A 720 11.18 -41.45 1.04
CA ARG A 720 10.21 -42.33 0.37
C ARG A 720 10.62 -42.73 -1.05
N LEU A 721 11.77 -42.25 -1.53
CA LEU A 721 12.26 -42.59 -2.86
C LEU A 721 12.51 -44.11 -3.01
N PRO A 722 12.15 -44.72 -4.15
CA PRO A 722 12.43 -46.12 -4.43
C PRO A 722 13.94 -46.43 -4.38
N THR A 723 14.30 -47.63 -3.95
CA THR A 723 15.69 -48.07 -3.86
C THR A 723 16.37 -48.03 -5.23
N GLY A 724 17.44 -47.24 -5.36
CA GLY A 724 18.15 -47.01 -6.63
C GLY A 724 17.96 -45.61 -7.23
N VAL A 725 17.05 -44.80 -6.67
CA VAL A 725 16.89 -43.38 -7.01
C VAL A 725 17.66 -42.51 -6.02
N THR A 726 18.75 -41.87 -6.44
CA THR A 726 19.58 -41.00 -5.59
C THR A 726 19.33 -39.54 -5.91
N ILE A 727 19.07 -38.75 -4.87
CA ILE A 727 19.13 -37.28 -4.89
C ILE A 727 20.47 -36.84 -4.30
N ASP A 728 20.91 -35.64 -4.68
CA ASP A 728 22.18 -35.04 -4.27
C ASP A 728 22.34 -35.00 -2.72
N PRO A 729 23.46 -35.49 -2.16
CA PRO A 729 23.74 -35.48 -0.72
C PRO A 729 23.64 -34.11 -0.06
N ASP A 730 23.96 -33.04 -0.78
CA ASP A 730 23.98 -31.68 -0.24
C ASP A 730 22.55 -31.10 -0.09
N ALA A 731 21.62 -31.54 -0.94
CA ALA A 731 20.19 -31.25 -0.76
C ALA A 731 19.65 -31.90 0.53
N ALA A 732 20.15 -33.10 0.87
CA ALA A 732 19.81 -33.77 2.13
C ALA A 732 20.43 -33.08 3.36
N GLU A 733 21.67 -32.57 3.24
CA GLU A 733 22.34 -31.80 4.29
C GLU A 733 21.66 -30.44 4.53
N LEU A 734 21.21 -29.76 3.48
CA LEU A 734 20.48 -28.49 3.57
C LEU A 734 19.09 -28.66 4.21
N ILE A 735 18.37 -29.71 3.83
CA ILE A 735 17.12 -30.12 4.49
C ILE A 735 17.39 -30.37 5.99
N ALA A 736 18.50 -31.05 6.33
CA ALA A 736 18.92 -31.26 7.72
C ALA A 736 19.36 -29.97 8.42
N LEU A 737 19.88 -28.98 7.70
CA LEU A 737 20.35 -27.70 8.23
C LEU A 737 19.20 -26.76 8.64
N PHE A 738 18.18 -26.63 7.79
CA PHE A 738 16.94 -25.93 8.16
C PHE A 738 16.19 -26.66 9.29
N ARG A 739 16.45 -27.97 9.43
CA ARG A 739 16.05 -28.74 10.61
C ARG A 739 16.83 -28.31 11.86
N THR A 740 18.15 -28.09 11.79
CA THR A 740 19.05 -27.80 12.93
C THR A 740 19.18 -26.33 13.33
N ARG A 741 18.91 -25.33 12.46
CA ARG A 741 19.02 -23.89 12.82
C ARG A 741 18.12 -23.48 14.00
N SER A 742 17.10 -24.27 14.31
CA SER A 742 16.33 -24.12 15.55
C SER A 742 17.10 -24.41 16.83
N LEU A 743 18.28 -25.02 16.79
CA LEU A 743 19.09 -25.34 17.97
C LEU A 743 19.81 -24.12 18.56
N ASN A 744 20.25 -23.16 17.74
CA ASN A 744 20.89 -21.93 18.25
C ASN A 744 19.86 -20.98 18.88
N ASP A 745 18.69 -20.83 18.26
CA ASP A 745 17.58 -20.10 18.87
C ASP A 745 17.18 -20.76 20.20
N VAL A 746 17.05 -22.10 20.23
CA VAL A 746 16.80 -22.88 21.45
C VAL A 746 17.84 -22.61 22.53
N ASN A 747 19.12 -22.50 22.19
CA ASN A 747 20.19 -22.22 23.15
C ASN A 747 20.15 -20.78 23.68
N THR A 748 19.88 -19.78 22.83
CA THR A 748 19.72 -18.38 23.23
C THR A 748 18.49 -18.20 24.12
N PHE A 749 17.37 -18.86 23.78
CA PHE A 749 16.16 -18.86 24.59
C PHE A 749 16.36 -19.62 25.90
N ASP A 750 17.08 -20.74 25.90
CA ASP A 750 17.46 -21.46 27.13
C ASP A 750 18.27 -20.56 28.08
N HIS A 751 19.22 -19.78 27.54
CA HIS A 751 20.01 -18.83 28.31
C HIS A 751 19.16 -17.69 28.87
N PHE A 752 18.26 -17.12 28.07
CA PHE A 752 17.30 -16.09 28.51
C PHE A 752 16.38 -16.59 29.64
N LEU A 753 15.87 -17.83 29.54
CA LEU A 753 15.06 -18.44 30.61
C LEU A 753 15.86 -18.66 31.89
N LEU A 754 17.15 -18.99 31.78
CA LEU A 754 18.06 -19.13 32.91
C LEU A 754 18.35 -17.79 33.60
N GLU A 755 18.62 -16.73 32.84
CA GLU A 755 18.90 -15.39 33.36
C GLU A 755 17.71 -14.75 34.11
N HIS A 756 16.49 -15.22 33.87
CA HIS A 756 15.26 -14.63 34.42
C HIS A 756 14.49 -15.59 35.35
N ASP A 757 15.15 -16.62 35.89
CA ASP A 757 14.62 -17.59 36.87
C ASP A 757 13.32 -18.32 36.40
N ALA A 758 13.20 -18.54 35.09
CA ALA A 758 12.07 -19.23 34.47
C ALA A 758 12.29 -20.75 34.40
N LEU A 759 12.71 -21.36 35.53
CA LEU A 759 13.15 -22.75 35.61
C LEU A 759 12.08 -23.77 35.18
N THR A 760 10.79 -23.50 35.42
CA THR A 760 9.70 -24.40 35.02
C THR A 760 9.57 -24.45 33.49
N ILE A 761 9.57 -23.29 32.84
CA ILE A 761 9.55 -23.21 31.36
C ILE A 761 10.80 -23.87 30.81
N ARG A 762 11.97 -23.56 31.36
CA ARG A 762 13.26 -24.09 30.91
C ARG A 762 13.28 -25.62 30.95
N ASN A 763 12.89 -26.20 32.09
CA ASN A 763 12.85 -27.65 32.28
C ASN A 763 11.83 -28.31 31.36
N TRP A 764 10.64 -27.71 31.20
CA TRP A 764 9.62 -28.22 30.29
C TRP A 764 10.09 -28.13 28.83
N PHE A 765 10.70 -27.01 28.43
CA PHE A 765 11.15 -26.75 27.08
C PHE A 765 12.27 -27.71 26.64
N ASN A 766 13.24 -27.97 27.52
CA ASN A 766 14.36 -28.84 27.22
C ASN A 766 14.05 -30.32 27.41
N ASN A 767 13.26 -30.68 28.43
CA ASN A 767 13.16 -32.07 28.90
C ASN A 767 11.77 -32.70 28.69
N SER A 768 10.76 -31.96 28.22
CA SER A 768 9.44 -32.56 27.98
C SER A 768 9.48 -33.49 26.75
N PRO A 769 9.18 -34.80 26.92
CA PRO A 769 9.18 -35.76 25.81
C PRO A 769 8.02 -35.52 24.83
N GLU A 770 6.99 -34.79 25.25
CA GLU A 770 5.83 -34.45 24.42
C GLU A 770 6.06 -33.23 23.52
N LEU A 771 7.15 -32.51 23.73
CA LEU A 771 7.48 -31.28 23.01
C LEU A 771 8.41 -31.61 21.84
N THR A 772 7.82 -31.82 20.66
CA THR A 772 8.59 -32.01 19.42
C THR A 772 9.32 -30.72 19.05
N ASP A 773 10.33 -30.81 18.18
CA ASP A 773 11.08 -29.63 17.72
C ASP A 773 10.18 -28.60 17.03
N SER A 774 9.11 -29.03 16.37
CA SER A 774 8.09 -28.14 15.80
C SER A 774 7.37 -27.33 16.90
N TYR A 775 6.96 -27.98 17.99
CA TYR A 775 6.33 -27.27 19.12
C TYR A 775 7.31 -26.40 19.90
N ARG A 776 8.59 -26.79 20.04
CA ARG A 776 9.63 -25.91 20.61
C ARG A 776 9.75 -24.62 19.81
N LYS A 777 9.86 -24.72 18.48
CA LYS A 777 9.89 -23.56 17.57
C LYS A 777 8.61 -22.72 17.66
N LEU A 778 7.44 -23.36 17.79
CA LEU A 778 6.16 -22.66 17.93
C LEU A 778 6.08 -21.86 19.23
N PHE A 779 6.51 -22.45 20.35
CA PHE A 779 6.54 -21.80 21.66
C PHE A 779 7.50 -20.61 21.68
N MET A 780 8.73 -20.84 21.22
CA MET A 780 9.76 -19.82 21.09
C MET A 780 9.32 -18.65 20.24
N GLY A 781 8.66 -18.95 19.13
CA GLY A 781 8.19 -17.89 18.29
C GLY A 781 7.18 -17.01 19.02
N GLN A 782 6.25 -17.58 19.78
CA GLN A 782 5.21 -16.80 20.46
C GLN A 782 5.72 -16.00 21.67
N TYR A 783 6.71 -16.51 22.39
CA TYR A 783 7.13 -15.93 23.68
C TYR A 783 8.64 -15.66 23.81
N GLY A 784 9.43 -15.93 22.78
CA GLY A 784 10.90 -15.80 22.81
C GLY A 784 11.42 -14.38 22.99
N LEU A 785 10.59 -13.37 22.68
CA LEU A 785 10.88 -11.93 22.87
C LEU A 785 9.91 -11.26 23.86
N SER A 786 9.19 -12.05 24.65
CA SER A 786 8.20 -11.53 25.59
C SER A 786 8.87 -10.77 26.74
N LYS A 787 8.19 -9.74 27.25
CA LYS A 787 8.62 -9.03 28.48
C LYS A 787 8.75 -10.02 29.63
N ILE A 788 9.68 -9.77 30.54
CA ILE A 788 9.97 -10.61 31.72
C ILE A 788 8.69 -10.96 32.51
N GLU A 789 7.80 -9.98 32.69
CA GLU A 789 6.49 -10.14 33.36
C GLU A 789 5.62 -11.24 32.73
N GLN A 790 5.66 -11.39 31.40
CA GLN A 790 4.92 -12.41 30.66
C GLN A 790 5.54 -13.80 30.82
N ILE A 791 6.87 -13.88 30.88
CA ILE A 791 7.61 -15.11 31.11
C ILE A 791 7.31 -15.67 32.51
N HIS A 792 7.24 -14.81 33.53
CA HIS A 792 6.85 -15.26 34.87
C HIS A 792 5.42 -15.83 34.91
N LEU A 793 4.48 -15.23 34.18
CA LEU A 793 3.10 -15.75 34.09
C LEU A 793 3.00 -17.09 33.33
N LEU A 794 3.93 -17.37 32.42
CA LEU A 794 4.04 -18.64 31.70
C LEU A 794 4.77 -19.73 32.48
N ASN A 795 5.47 -19.38 33.58
CA ASN A 795 6.34 -20.27 34.34
C ASN A 795 5.57 -21.25 35.26
N ASP A 796 4.47 -21.79 34.75
CA ASP A 796 3.57 -22.74 35.40
C ASP A 796 3.37 -23.96 34.49
N THR A 797 3.63 -25.16 35.01
CA THR A 797 3.53 -26.42 34.26
C THR A 797 2.14 -26.63 33.64
N ALA A 798 1.08 -26.25 34.33
CA ALA A 798 -0.28 -26.44 33.86
C ALA A 798 -0.64 -25.45 32.74
N VAL A 799 -0.12 -24.22 32.78
CA VAL A 799 -0.21 -23.25 31.67
C VAL A 799 0.52 -23.77 30.43
N LEU A 800 1.73 -24.32 30.61
CA LEU A 800 2.52 -24.91 29.53
C LEU A 800 1.85 -26.14 28.90
N GLN A 801 1.16 -26.95 29.70
CA GLN A 801 0.39 -28.09 29.19
C GLN A 801 -0.89 -27.66 28.45
N THR A 802 -1.57 -26.61 28.92
CA THR A 802 -2.66 -25.97 28.17
C THR A 802 -2.15 -25.46 26.82
N TRP A 803 -1.00 -24.79 26.81
CA TRP A 803 -0.37 -24.31 25.59
C TRP A 803 -0.08 -25.47 24.63
N LEU A 804 0.53 -26.56 25.11
CA LEU A 804 0.87 -27.71 24.28
C LEU A 804 -0.36 -28.39 23.70
N THR A 805 -1.43 -28.50 24.49
CA THR A 805 -2.70 -29.09 24.04
C THR A 805 -3.30 -28.28 22.91
N LEU A 806 -3.32 -26.95 23.03
CA LEU A 806 -3.82 -26.04 21.99
C LEU A 806 -2.91 -26.04 20.76
N ALA A 807 -1.59 -26.08 20.95
CA ALA A 807 -0.62 -26.18 19.87
C ALA A 807 -0.80 -27.48 19.07
N LYS A 808 -1.01 -28.61 19.75
CA LYS A 808 -1.31 -29.91 19.13
C LYS A 808 -2.61 -29.90 18.32
N ALA A 809 -3.57 -29.07 18.71
CA ALA A 809 -4.80 -28.84 17.97
C ALA A 809 -4.65 -27.81 16.82
N GLY A 810 -3.44 -27.30 16.53
CA GLY A 810 -3.20 -26.33 15.45
C GLY A 810 -3.70 -24.92 15.72
N VAL A 811 -3.89 -24.56 17.01
CA VAL A 811 -4.50 -23.31 17.47
C VAL A 811 -3.45 -22.19 17.58
N GLU A 812 -2.76 -21.86 16.50
CA GLU A 812 -1.57 -20.98 16.59
C GLU A 812 -1.88 -19.50 16.86
N ARG A 813 -3.00 -18.99 16.33
CA ARG A 813 -3.36 -17.56 16.39
C ARG A 813 -3.80 -17.09 17.79
N PRO A 814 -4.66 -17.83 18.55
CA PRO A 814 -4.99 -17.47 19.93
C PRO A 814 -3.82 -17.50 20.89
N LEU A 815 -2.87 -18.40 20.63
CA LEU A 815 -1.69 -18.60 21.46
C LEU A 815 -0.72 -17.40 21.40
N ARG A 816 -0.85 -16.48 20.43
CA ARG A 816 -0.03 -15.25 20.38
C ARG A 816 -0.35 -14.25 21.49
N LYS A 817 -1.52 -14.36 22.13
CA LYS A 817 -1.90 -13.48 23.25
C LYS A 817 -1.87 -14.25 24.55
N LEU A 818 -0.87 -13.94 25.39
CA LEU A 818 -0.71 -14.57 26.70
C LEU A 818 -2.00 -14.50 27.55
N ALA A 819 -2.70 -13.36 27.55
CA ALA A 819 -3.95 -13.22 28.30
C ALA A 819 -5.00 -14.28 27.90
N THR A 820 -5.12 -14.59 26.61
CA THR A 820 -6.05 -15.62 26.12
C THR A 820 -5.60 -17.03 26.53
N LEU A 821 -4.30 -17.33 26.49
CA LEU A 821 -3.77 -18.60 26.99
C LEU A 821 -4.07 -18.79 28.48
N LEU A 822 -3.77 -17.78 29.31
CA LEU A 822 -4.00 -17.83 30.76
C LEU A 822 -5.49 -18.02 31.09
N GLU A 823 -6.39 -17.36 30.35
CA GLU A 823 -7.83 -17.52 30.51
C GLU A 823 -8.35 -18.90 30.07
N LEU A 824 -7.78 -19.49 29.02
CA LEU A 824 -8.10 -20.85 28.57
C LEU A 824 -7.59 -21.90 29.56
N HIS A 825 -6.40 -21.68 30.11
CA HIS A 825 -5.82 -22.51 31.16
C HIS A 825 -6.73 -22.57 32.39
N GLN A 826 -7.28 -21.42 32.80
CA GLN A 826 -8.22 -21.34 33.92
C GLN A 826 -9.58 -22.02 33.64
N ASN A 827 -9.88 -22.44 32.39
CA ASN A 827 -11.18 -23.01 32.03
C ASN A 827 -11.08 -24.09 30.94
N GLN A 828 -10.98 -25.36 31.37
CA GLN A 828 -10.88 -26.53 30.49
C GLN A 828 -12.03 -26.66 29.48
N SER A 829 -13.25 -26.25 29.84
CA SER A 829 -14.41 -26.29 28.94
C SER A 829 -14.23 -25.33 27.77
N ARG A 830 -13.68 -24.14 28.03
CA ARG A 830 -13.33 -23.15 26.99
C ARG A 830 -12.21 -23.66 26.09
N MET A 831 -11.16 -24.26 26.67
CA MET A 831 -10.08 -24.87 25.90
C MET A 831 -10.60 -25.95 24.94
N THR A 832 -11.47 -26.83 25.43
CA THR A 832 -12.07 -27.90 24.63
C THR A 832 -12.85 -27.35 23.43
N ARG A 833 -13.56 -26.23 23.57
CA ARG A 833 -14.29 -25.59 22.46
C ARG A 833 -13.37 -25.05 21.38
N VAL A 834 -12.23 -24.47 21.78
CA VAL A 834 -11.24 -23.97 20.81
C VAL A 834 -10.61 -25.13 20.05
N VAL A 835 -10.27 -26.22 20.75
CA VAL A 835 -9.77 -27.45 20.12
C VAL A 835 -10.81 -27.97 19.11
N GLN A 836 -12.07 -28.10 19.51
CA GLN A 836 -13.16 -28.52 18.61
C GLN A 836 -13.29 -27.65 17.35
N LEU A 837 -13.11 -26.33 17.48
CA LEU A 837 -13.17 -25.40 16.33
C LEU A 837 -12.03 -25.66 15.34
N TYR A 838 -10.82 -25.91 15.85
CA TYR A 838 -9.63 -26.09 15.02
C TYR A 838 -9.45 -27.52 14.51
N ASP A 839 -10.06 -28.51 15.17
CA ASP A 839 -10.14 -29.89 14.69
C ASP A 839 -11.00 -30.00 13.40
N GLU A 840 -11.90 -29.06 13.16
CA GLU A 840 -12.65 -28.96 11.90
C GLU A 840 -11.98 -27.97 10.93
N VAL A 841 -11.37 -28.50 9.86
CA VAL A 841 -10.65 -27.79 8.80
C VAL A 841 -11.47 -26.66 8.20
N ASP A 842 -12.75 -26.91 7.87
CA ASP A 842 -13.59 -25.86 7.27
C ASP A 842 -13.83 -24.71 8.24
N ALA A 843 -14.08 -25.03 9.51
CA ALA A 843 -14.32 -24.03 10.55
C ALA A 843 -13.05 -23.23 10.87
N LYS A 844 -11.89 -23.90 10.93
CA LYS A 844 -10.57 -23.27 11.03
C LYS A 844 -10.34 -22.28 9.89
N ASN A 845 -10.50 -22.72 8.64
CA ASN A 845 -10.25 -21.89 7.46
C ASN A 845 -11.15 -20.65 7.44
N VAL A 846 -12.41 -20.82 7.82
CA VAL A 846 -13.38 -19.73 7.89
C VAL A 846 -12.99 -18.66 8.92
N PHE A 847 -12.55 -19.06 10.11
CA PHE A 847 -12.06 -18.11 11.10
C PHE A 847 -10.73 -17.47 10.66
N GLU A 848 -9.78 -18.26 10.15
CA GLU A 848 -8.47 -17.75 9.75
C GLU A 848 -8.52 -16.75 8.58
N ALA A 849 -9.55 -16.83 7.72
CA ALA A 849 -9.78 -15.89 6.62
C ALA A 849 -10.17 -14.46 7.07
N LEU A 850 -10.46 -14.25 8.36
CA LEU A 850 -10.77 -12.94 8.94
C LEU A 850 -9.51 -12.15 9.27
N ASP A 851 -9.61 -10.82 9.22
CA ASP A 851 -8.54 -9.94 9.70
C ASP A 851 -8.27 -10.18 11.20
N PRO A 852 -7.06 -9.85 11.72
CA PRO A 852 -6.69 -10.17 13.10
C PRO A 852 -7.67 -9.68 14.17
N LYS A 853 -8.21 -8.48 14.00
CA LYS A 853 -9.12 -7.88 14.99
C LYS A 853 -10.49 -8.55 14.94
N ALA A 854 -11.05 -8.74 13.76
CA ALA A 854 -12.30 -9.47 13.55
C ALA A 854 -12.25 -10.88 14.14
N TRP A 855 -11.15 -11.57 13.86
CA TRP A 855 -10.91 -12.90 14.37
C TRP A 855 -10.88 -12.94 15.90
N ASP A 856 -10.20 -11.98 16.55
CA ASP A 856 -10.15 -11.88 18.01
C ASP A 856 -11.55 -11.68 18.62
N ASP A 857 -12.35 -10.80 18.04
CA ASP A 857 -13.71 -10.50 18.53
C ASP A 857 -14.65 -11.70 18.35
N MET A 858 -14.59 -12.38 17.20
CA MET A 858 -15.33 -13.62 16.95
C MET A 858 -14.93 -14.73 17.92
N LEU A 859 -13.63 -14.94 18.11
CA LEU A 859 -13.12 -15.98 18.99
C LEU A 859 -13.52 -15.73 20.44
N LYS A 860 -13.45 -14.48 20.92
CA LYS A 860 -13.91 -14.14 22.27
C LYS A 860 -15.37 -14.53 22.47
N THR A 861 -16.28 -14.12 21.60
CA THR A 861 -17.69 -14.54 21.76
C THR A 861 -17.85 -16.06 21.67
N PHE A 862 -17.16 -16.71 20.73
CA PHE A 862 -17.20 -18.16 20.57
C PHE A 862 -16.79 -18.90 21.84
N ILE A 863 -15.70 -18.47 22.47
CA ILE A 863 -15.15 -19.08 23.68
C ILE A 863 -16.02 -18.75 24.90
N PHE A 864 -16.35 -17.47 25.08
CA PHE A 864 -16.85 -16.95 26.35
C PHE A 864 -18.37 -16.98 26.49
N LYS A 865 -19.12 -16.90 25.39
CA LYS A 865 -20.58 -16.72 25.44
C LYS A 865 -21.37 -17.95 25.01
N LEU A 866 -20.82 -18.79 24.12
CA LEU A 866 -21.53 -19.98 23.64
C LEU A 866 -21.51 -21.10 24.67
N LYS A 867 -22.54 -21.94 24.65
CA LYS A 867 -22.61 -23.21 25.40
C LYS A 867 -21.99 -24.33 24.55
N SER A 868 -21.50 -25.39 25.19
CA SER A 868 -20.79 -26.46 24.47
C SER A 868 -21.67 -27.16 23.42
N ALA A 869 -22.97 -27.32 23.66
CA ALA A 869 -23.90 -27.87 22.65
C ALA A 869 -24.07 -26.96 21.42
N GLU A 870 -23.96 -25.64 21.60
CA GLU A 870 -24.09 -24.65 20.53
C GLU A 870 -22.84 -24.62 19.64
N VAL A 871 -21.67 -24.95 20.22
CA VAL A 871 -20.38 -24.99 19.52
C VAL A 871 -20.38 -26.05 18.41
N SER A 872 -20.74 -27.30 18.72
CA SER A 872 -20.81 -28.36 17.71
C SER A 872 -21.77 -28.03 16.58
N GLU A 873 -22.92 -27.41 16.91
CA GLU A 873 -23.89 -26.98 15.91
C GLU A 873 -23.31 -25.91 15.00
N ILE A 874 -22.69 -24.86 15.54
CA ILE A 874 -22.08 -23.78 14.75
C ILE A 874 -20.98 -24.32 13.84
N ILE A 875 -20.11 -25.20 14.34
CA ILE A 875 -19.05 -25.82 13.54
C ILE A 875 -19.65 -26.60 12.36
N SER A 876 -20.71 -27.39 12.61
CA SER A 876 -21.41 -28.11 11.55
C SER A 876 -21.99 -27.16 10.49
N ARG A 877 -22.51 -25.99 10.89
CA ARG A 877 -23.05 -24.99 9.95
C ARG A 877 -21.97 -24.32 9.12
N ILE A 878 -20.80 -24.06 9.72
CA ILE A 878 -19.66 -23.52 8.99
C ILE A 878 -19.18 -24.53 7.93
N LYS A 879 -19.10 -25.81 8.30
CA LYS A 879 -18.76 -26.90 7.38
C LYS A 879 -19.71 -26.99 6.18
N GLU A 880 -21.01 -26.84 6.42
CA GLU A 880 -22.01 -26.90 5.35
C GLU A 880 -21.84 -25.78 4.31
N ARG A 881 -21.46 -24.56 4.74
CA ARG A 881 -21.46 -23.34 3.90
C ARG A 881 -20.31 -22.37 4.22
N PRO A 882 -19.04 -22.78 4.01
CA PRO A 882 -17.89 -22.02 4.48
C PRO A 882 -17.74 -20.66 3.80
N ALA A 883 -17.80 -20.60 2.46
CA ALA A 883 -17.59 -19.36 1.70
C ALA A 883 -18.62 -18.27 2.05
N LEU A 884 -19.90 -18.63 2.09
CA LEU A 884 -20.99 -17.71 2.43
C LEU A 884 -20.82 -17.12 3.84
N LEU A 885 -20.43 -17.94 4.82
CA LEU A 885 -20.25 -17.49 6.19
C LEU A 885 -18.97 -16.66 6.38
N VAL A 886 -17.90 -16.94 5.62
CA VAL A 886 -16.72 -16.06 5.56
C VAL A 886 -17.10 -14.68 5.06
N ASP A 887 -17.81 -14.58 3.93
CA ASP A 887 -18.20 -13.30 3.35
C ASP A 887 -19.14 -12.53 4.26
N PHE A 888 -20.07 -13.23 4.92
CA PHE A 888 -20.96 -12.63 5.90
C PHE A 888 -20.20 -12.04 7.10
N MET A 889 -19.23 -12.77 7.66
CA MET A 889 -18.40 -12.28 8.76
C MET A 889 -17.47 -11.15 8.33
N LYS A 890 -16.79 -11.26 7.19
CA LYS A 890 -15.94 -10.17 6.64
C LYS A 890 -16.76 -8.89 6.46
N THR A 891 -17.96 -9.02 5.93
CA THR A 891 -18.87 -7.88 5.76
C THR A 891 -19.21 -7.22 7.10
N HIS A 892 -19.42 -8.01 8.16
CA HIS A 892 -19.67 -7.47 9.51
C HIS A 892 -18.51 -6.64 10.07
N PHE A 893 -17.28 -7.00 9.78
CA PHE A 893 -16.10 -6.26 10.24
C PHE A 893 -15.63 -5.15 9.31
N SER A 894 -16.26 -5.00 8.12
CA SER A 894 -15.98 -3.88 7.22
C SER A 894 -16.29 -2.52 7.88
N ILE A 895 -15.50 -1.49 7.51
CA ILE A 895 -15.53 -0.16 8.15
C ILE A 895 -16.85 0.57 7.92
N THR A 896 -17.55 0.25 6.82
CA THR A 896 -18.69 0.99 6.25
C THR A 896 -19.86 1.21 7.20
N LYS A 897 -19.96 0.44 8.30
CA LYS A 897 -21.07 0.51 9.26
C LYS A 897 -20.65 0.68 10.73
N ASN A 898 -19.39 1.06 11.00
CA ASN A 898 -18.93 1.24 12.37
C ASN A 898 -19.73 2.32 13.11
N GLY A 899 -20.31 1.95 14.26
CA GLY A 899 -21.11 2.85 15.09
C GLY A 899 -22.61 2.93 14.73
N ALA A 900 -23.05 2.33 13.63
CA ALA A 900 -24.49 2.32 13.31
C ALA A 900 -25.26 1.42 14.28
N LEU A 901 -26.43 1.90 14.73
CA LEU A 901 -27.27 1.18 15.69
C LEU A 901 -27.75 -0.18 15.15
N ASP A 902 -27.98 -0.31 13.83
CA ASP A 902 -28.53 -1.50 13.19
C ASP A 902 -27.43 -2.44 12.62
N LYS A 903 -26.16 -2.20 12.99
CA LYS A 903 -25.06 -3.13 12.75
C LYS A 903 -25.28 -4.37 13.60
N LEU A 904 -25.17 -5.55 12.99
CA LEU A 904 -25.20 -6.81 13.74
C LEU A 904 -24.08 -6.82 14.78
N SER A 905 -24.28 -7.40 15.96
CA SER A 905 -23.19 -7.70 16.88
C SER A 905 -22.59 -9.08 16.56
N VAL A 906 -21.39 -9.37 17.07
CA VAL A 906 -20.80 -10.71 16.98
C VAL A 906 -21.75 -11.79 17.53
N ASP A 907 -22.48 -11.50 18.62
CA ASP A 907 -23.46 -12.43 19.18
C ASP A 907 -24.58 -12.72 18.17
N ASN A 908 -25.02 -11.70 17.42
CA ASN A 908 -26.03 -11.87 16.39
C ASN A 908 -25.54 -12.74 15.23
N ILE A 909 -24.26 -12.65 14.86
CA ILE A 909 -23.67 -13.52 13.83
C ILE A 909 -23.80 -15.00 14.23
N PHE A 910 -23.48 -15.33 15.49
CA PHE A 910 -23.64 -16.70 15.98
C PHE A 910 -25.11 -17.13 16.11
N ASP A 911 -26.01 -16.23 16.52
CA ASP A 911 -27.45 -16.50 16.51
C ASP A 911 -27.95 -16.87 15.10
N ILE A 912 -27.45 -16.16 14.08
CA ILE A 912 -27.77 -16.38 12.66
C ILE A 912 -27.23 -17.73 12.17
N MET A 913 -26.00 -18.09 12.53
CA MET A 913 -25.43 -19.39 12.20
C MET A 913 -26.26 -20.53 12.82
N ARG A 914 -26.60 -20.41 14.12
CA ARG A 914 -27.43 -21.40 14.83
C ARG A 914 -28.81 -21.56 14.23
N ALA A 915 -29.42 -20.46 13.82
CA ALA A 915 -30.73 -20.48 13.21
C ALA A 915 -30.80 -21.29 11.90
N ASN A 916 -29.67 -21.57 11.25
CA ASN A 916 -29.64 -22.29 9.98
C ASN A 916 -30.51 -21.64 8.91
N LEU A 917 -30.33 -20.33 8.73
CA LEU A 917 -30.99 -19.57 7.68
C LEU A 917 -30.57 -20.08 6.30
N SER A 918 -31.45 -19.98 5.31
CA SER A 918 -31.07 -20.25 3.92
C SER A 918 -30.19 -19.13 3.37
N ASP A 919 -29.51 -19.40 2.26
CA ASP A 919 -28.44 -18.52 1.76
C ASP A 919 -28.94 -17.11 1.46
N GLN A 920 -30.10 -16.99 0.81
CA GLN A 920 -30.74 -15.72 0.51
C GLN A 920 -31.08 -14.88 1.75
N HIS A 921 -31.36 -15.51 2.90
CA HIS A 921 -31.53 -14.77 4.15
C HIS A 921 -30.18 -14.27 4.68
N ILE A 922 -29.14 -15.09 4.63
CA ILE A 922 -27.79 -14.68 5.06
C ILE A 922 -27.29 -13.52 4.19
N LEU A 923 -27.53 -13.58 2.88
CA LEU A 923 -27.17 -12.52 1.93
C LEU A 923 -27.97 -11.24 2.17
N PHE A 924 -29.27 -11.35 2.46
CA PHE A 924 -30.05 -10.19 2.89
C PHE A 924 -29.44 -9.53 4.14
N LEU A 925 -29.02 -10.33 5.12
CA LEU A 925 -28.37 -9.82 6.32
C LEU A 925 -26.98 -9.24 6.03
N GLN A 926 -26.26 -9.79 5.06
CA GLN A 926 -24.98 -9.26 4.58
C GLN A 926 -25.15 -7.89 3.92
N VAL A 927 -26.12 -7.74 3.00
CA VAL A 927 -26.46 -6.48 2.35
C VAL A 927 -26.92 -5.45 3.39
N LYS A 928 -27.83 -5.85 4.29
CA LYS A 928 -28.25 -5.02 5.43
C LYS A 928 -27.05 -4.53 6.25
N ASN A 929 -26.05 -5.37 6.46
CA ASN A 929 -24.92 -5.07 7.34
C ASN A 929 -23.77 -4.34 6.64
N SER A 930 -23.77 -4.25 5.31
CA SER A 930 -22.79 -3.49 4.51
C SER A 930 -23.26 -2.08 4.14
N LEU A 931 -24.56 -1.86 4.03
CA LEU A 931 -25.12 -0.60 3.52
C LEU A 931 -25.76 0.24 4.62
N SER A 932 -25.70 1.57 4.44
CA SER A 932 -26.35 2.53 5.33
C SER A 932 -27.87 2.56 5.11
N ARG A 933 -28.62 2.44 6.20
CA ARG A 933 -30.09 2.46 6.22
C ARG A 933 -30.66 3.77 5.65
N GLU A 934 -30.09 4.91 6.03
CA GLU A 934 -30.59 6.24 5.66
C GLU A 934 -30.43 6.51 4.16
N LYS A 935 -29.27 6.14 3.61
CA LYS A 935 -28.97 6.25 2.17
C LYS A 935 -29.95 5.40 1.36
N LEU A 936 -30.21 4.18 1.82
CA LEU A 936 -31.08 3.24 1.10
C LEU A 936 -32.58 3.54 1.25
N ALA A 937 -33.06 4.01 2.39
CA ALA A 937 -34.46 4.44 2.52
C ALA A 937 -34.78 5.59 1.54
N THR A 938 -33.85 6.56 1.45
CA THR A 938 -33.96 7.68 0.50
C THR A 938 -33.94 7.19 -0.95
N GLN A 939 -33.02 6.28 -1.28
CA GLN A 939 -32.93 5.67 -2.60
C GLN A 939 -34.19 4.86 -2.95
N PHE A 940 -34.73 4.12 -1.98
CA PHE A 940 -35.94 3.32 -2.16
C PHE A 940 -37.14 4.19 -2.53
N ARG A 941 -37.34 5.32 -1.85
CA ARG A 941 -38.43 6.27 -2.18
C ARG A 941 -38.34 6.79 -3.61
N ARG A 942 -37.11 7.04 -4.10
CA ARG A 942 -36.88 7.49 -5.49
C ARG A 942 -37.11 6.38 -6.52
N GLN A 943 -37.01 5.13 -6.09
CA GLN A 943 -37.13 3.94 -6.95
C GLN A 943 -38.47 3.19 -6.78
N LEU A 944 -39.42 3.75 -6.02
CA LEU A 944 -40.77 3.23 -5.95
C LEU A 944 -41.43 3.44 -7.32
N THR A 945 -41.94 2.37 -7.92
CA THR A 945 -42.68 2.48 -9.18
C THR A 945 -43.94 3.31 -8.97
N GLU A 946 -44.67 3.02 -7.89
CA GLU A 946 -45.91 3.70 -7.52
C GLU A 946 -46.03 3.74 -5.98
N HIS A 947 -46.30 4.94 -5.46
CA HIS A 947 -46.64 5.17 -4.05
C HIS A 947 -48.04 5.78 -3.98
N GLU A 948 -49.00 5.04 -3.42
CA GLU A 948 -50.38 5.51 -3.27
C GLU A 948 -50.80 5.55 -1.79
N THR A 949 -51.78 6.40 -1.47
CA THR A 949 -52.38 6.42 -0.13
C THR A 949 -53.60 5.50 -0.08
N VAL A 950 -53.66 4.62 0.92
CA VAL A 950 -54.84 3.77 1.15
C VAL A 950 -56.02 4.65 1.56
N SER A 951 -57.17 4.48 0.90
CA SER A 951 -58.35 5.27 1.22
C SER A 951 -58.85 5.01 2.65
N LYS A 952 -59.40 6.04 3.31
CA LYS A 952 -59.98 5.90 4.67
C LYS A 952 -61.02 4.78 4.76
N GLN A 953 -61.88 4.66 3.74
CA GLN A 953 -62.90 3.60 3.67
C GLN A 953 -62.26 2.20 3.63
N ARG A 954 -61.19 2.04 2.84
CA ARG A 954 -60.44 0.79 2.75
C ARG A 954 -59.73 0.46 4.06
N ILE A 955 -59.13 1.46 4.73
CA ILE A 955 -58.55 1.28 6.07
C ILE A 955 -59.63 0.85 7.06
N THR A 956 -60.78 1.52 7.09
CA THR A 956 -61.90 1.13 7.97
C THR A 956 -62.31 -0.31 7.71
N ALA A 957 -62.44 -0.72 6.44
CA ALA A 957 -62.82 -2.08 6.08
C ALA A 957 -61.76 -3.14 6.50
N LEU A 958 -60.47 -2.78 6.39
CA LEU A 958 -59.38 -3.65 6.84
C LEU A 958 -59.33 -3.75 8.37
N MET A 959 -59.63 -2.65 9.05
CA MET A 959 -59.62 -2.59 10.52
C MET A 959 -60.81 -3.33 11.09
N ASP A 960 -62.03 -3.07 10.64
CA ASP A 960 -63.25 -3.70 11.16
C ASP A 960 -63.45 -5.15 10.70
N GLY A 961 -62.60 -5.65 9.79
CA GLY A 961 -62.66 -7.00 9.27
C GLY A 961 -63.77 -7.23 8.23
N THR A 962 -64.31 -6.16 7.64
CA THR A 962 -65.29 -6.21 6.55
C THR A 962 -64.65 -6.26 5.17
N ALA A 963 -63.35 -5.99 5.06
CA ALA A 963 -62.61 -6.14 3.82
C ALA A 963 -62.77 -7.56 3.23
N PRO A 964 -63.00 -7.71 1.91
CA PRO A 964 -63.19 -9.00 1.28
C PRO A 964 -62.10 -10.02 1.60
N GLU A 965 -60.85 -9.57 1.71
CA GLU A 965 -59.66 -10.39 2.00
C GLU A 965 -59.67 -10.95 3.43
N LEU A 966 -60.46 -10.36 4.34
CA LEU A 966 -60.61 -10.79 5.73
C LEU A 966 -61.87 -11.65 5.93
N GLN A 967 -62.67 -11.87 4.88
CA GLN A 967 -63.83 -12.76 4.93
C GLN A 967 -63.36 -14.20 5.15
N GLY A 968 -63.81 -14.82 6.25
CA GLY A 968 -63.34 -16.14 6.70
C GLY A 968 -62.45 -16.11 7.94
N MET A 969 -61.98 -14.94 8.40
CA MET A 969 -61.39 -14.81 9.74
C MET A 969 -62.46 -14.97 10.83
N ASN A 970 -62.13 -15.67 11.91
CA ASN A 970 -63.02 -15.76 13.07
C ASN A 970 -63.15 -14.39 13.78
N THR A 971 -64.19 -14.21 14.59
CA THR A 971 -64.48 -12.96 15.30
C THR A 971 -63.36 -12.50 16.24
N LEU A 972 -62.61 -13.45 16.83
CA LEU A 972 -61.46 -13.17 17.68
C LEU A 972 -60.31 -12.52 16.89
N LEU A 973 -59.97 -13.06 15.72
CA LEU A 973 -58.95 -12.50 14.85
C LEU A 973 -59.34 -11.15 14.29
N LYS A 974 -60.61 -10.95 13.95
CA LYS A 974 -61.10 -9.64 13.52
C LYS A 974 -60.91 -8.60 14.63
N SER A 975 -61.24 -8.96 15.88
CA SER A 975 -61.00 -8.11 17.05
C SER A 975 -59.51 -7.82 17.32
N ASP A 976 -58.60 -8.74 16.97
CA ASP A 976 -57.16 -8.53 17.10
C ASP A 976 -56.58 -7.70 15.95
N ALA A 977 -57.03 -7.95 14.72
CA ALA A 977 -56.67 -7.16 13.54
C ALA A 977 -57.07 -5.68 13.71
N GLN A 978 -58.22 -5.43 14.37
CA GLN A 978 -58.68 -4.11 14.84
C GLN A 978 -57.74 -3.38 15.81
N LYS A 979 -56.59 -3.94 16.19
CA LYS A 979 -55.64 -3.34 17.14
C LYS A 979 -54.18 -3.41 16.66
N MET A 980 -53.95 -3.84 15.42
CA MET A 980 -52.64 -4.21 14.91
C MET A 980 -52.39 -3.63 13.53
N ASN A 981 -51.12 -3.55 13.12
CA ASN A 981 -50.83 -3.28 11.71
C ASN A 981 -51.24 -4.51 10.89
N VAL A 982 -52.01 -4.28 9.84
CA VAL A 982 -52.33 -5.27 8.80
C VAL A 982 -51.56 -4.89 7.54
N LEU A 983 -50.72 -5.81 7.07
CA LEU A 983 -49.99 -5.68 5.82
C LEU A 983 -50.50 -6.76 4.85
N LEU A 984 -51.13 -6.32 3.76
CA LEU A 984 -51.48 -7.20 2.65
C LEU A 984 -50.36 -7.17 1.62
N THR A 985 -50.00 -8.33 1.11
CA THR A 985 -48.99 -8.44 0.06
C THR A 985 -49.47 -9.36 -1.04
N LYS A 986 -49.14 -9.03 -2.28
CA LYS A 986 -49.37 -9.87 -3.45
C LYS A 986 -48.10 -9.90 -4.27
N VAL A 987 -47.61 -11.09 -4.58
CA VAL A 987 -46.39 -11.29 -5.38
C VAL A 987 -46.78 -11.94 -6.70
N ASP A 988 -46.57 -11.22 -7.80
CA ASP A 988 -46.59 -11.82 -9.13
C ASP A 988 -45.16 -12.23 -9.51
N ILE A 989 -45.01 -13.43 -10.05
CA ILE A 989 -43.71 -14.06 -10.32
C ILE A 989 -43.59 -14.30 -11.82
N TYR A 990 -42.43 -13.95 -12.37
CA TYR A 990 -42.13 -14.05 -13.80
C TYR A 990 -40.82 -14.82 -14.02
N ASP A 991 -40.78 -15.54 -15.14
CA ASP A 991 -39.54 -16.01 -15.75
C ASP A 991 -39.29 -15.22 -17.05
N GLY A 992 -38.36 -14.28 -16.97
CA GLY A 992 -38.20 -13.18 -17.92
C GLY A 992 -39.44 -12.30 -17.92
N ASN A 993 -40.10 -12.22 -19.07
CA ASN A 993 -41.37 -11.50 -19.23
C ASN A 993 -42.60 -12.43 -19.17
N THR A 994 -42.41 -13.72 -18.94
CA THR A 994 -43.51 -14.69 -18.93
C THR A 994 -44.03 -14.85 -17.50
N PRO A 995 -45.32 -14.56 -17.24
CA PRO A 995 -45.90 -14.79 -15.92
C PRO A 995 -45.93 -16.30 -15.63
N ILE A 996 -45.44 -16.69 -14.46
CA ILE A 996 -45.55 -18.08 -14.00
C ILE A 996 -46.97 -18.26 -13.48
N ILE A 997 -47.70 -19.22 -14.04
CA ILE A 997 -49.12 -19.46 -13.75
C ILE A 997 -49.25 -20.11 -12.36
N ILE A 998 -49.04 -19.30 -11.33
CA ILE A 998 -49.38 -19.59 -9.94
C ILE A 998 -50.42 -18.53 -9.58
N PRO A 999 -51.61 -18.92 -9.08
CA PRO A 999 -52.64 -17.94 -8.74
C PRO A 999 -52.11 -16.99 -7.67
N SER A 1000 -51.82 -15.75 -8.08
CA SER A 1000 -51.32 -14.73 -7.15
C SER A 1000 -52.47 -14.26 -6.26
N ARG A 1001 -52.37 -14.64 -4.99
CA ARG A 1001 -53.34 -14.29 -3.95
C ARG A 1001 -52.75 -13.24 -3.01
N TRP A 1002 -53.62 -12.54 -2.30
CA TRP A 1002 -53.20 -11.65 -1.21
C TRP A 1002 -52.89 -12.47 0.04
N ASP A 1003 -51.67 -12.33 0.53
CA ASP A 1003 -51.25 -12.84 1.83
C ASP A 1003 -51.26 -11.71 2.87
N ILE A 1004 -51.67 -12.03 4.10
CA ILE A 1004 -51.92 -11.08 5.19
C ILE A 1004 -50.93 -11.33 6.33
N TYR A 1005 -50.21 -10.28 6.71
CA TYR A 1005 -49.27 -10.28 7.83
C TYR A 1005 -49.80 -9.35 8.93
N LEU A 1006 -49.77 -9.81 10.18
CA LEU A 1006 -50.19 -9.01 11.34
C LEU A 1006 -49.01 -8.77 12.29
N SER A 1007 -48.97 -7.59 12.92
CA SER A 1007 -47.86 -7.19 13.82
C SER A 1007 -47.84 -7.87 15.20
N SER A 1008 -48.73 -8.84 15.47
CA SER A 1008 -48.83 -9.54 16.76
C SER A 1008 -47.65 -10.46 17.06
N LYS A 1009 -47.42 -10.71 18.36
CA LYS A 1009 -46.47 -11.71 18.89
C LYS A 1009 -47.02 -13.15 18.92
N ASN A 1010 -48.34 -13.35 18.96
CA ASN A 1010 -48.98 -14.64 19.26
C ASN A 1010 -50.25 -14.88 18.42
N ILE A 1011 -50.21 -14.73 17.10
CA ILE A 1011 -51.41 -14.96 16.27
C ILE A 1011 -51.85 -16.44 16.39
N GLY A 1012 -50.89 -17.37 16.38
CA GLY A 1012 -51.14 -18.82 16.47
C GLY A 1012 -51.96 -19.28 17.68
N ASN A 1013 -51.85 -18.61 18.83
CA ASN A 1013 -52.58 -18.99 20.05
C ASN A 1013 -54.05 -18.53 20.05
N ASN A 1014 -54.41 -17.61 19.15
CA ASN A 1014 -55.74 -17.00 19.11
C ASN A 1014 -56.69 -17.71 18.11
N PHE A 1015 -56.22 -18.78 17.46
CA PHE A 1015 -57.05 -19.62 16.58
C PHE A 1015 -57.67 -20.79 17.33
N ILE A 1016 -59.00 -20.78 17.45
CA ILE A 1016 -59.79 -21.94 17.89
C ILE A 1016 -59.63 -23.04 16.83
N GLY A 1017 -58.91 -24.12 17.14
CA GLY A 1017 -58.55 -25.19 16.17
C GLY A 1017 -57.09 -25.16 15.69
N GLY A 1018 -56.30 -24.16 16.12
CA GLY A 1018 -54.84 -24.22 16.12
C GLY A 1018 -54.10 -23.86 14.83
N GLN A 1019 -54.77 -23.57 13.70
CA GLN A 1019 -54.10 -23.16 12.46
C GLN A 1019 -54.77 -21.94 11.79
N PRO A 1020 -54.01 -20.91 11.37
CA PRO A 1020 -54.53 -19.79 10.57
C PRO A 1020 -55.09 -20.24 9.23
N PRO A 1021 -56.03 -19.50 8.62
CA PRO A 1021 -56.29 -19.62 7.19
C PRO A 1021 -54.98 -19.45 6.40
N SER A 1022 -54.80 -20.21 5.31
CA SER A 1022 -53.51 -20.27 4.60
C SER A 1022 -53.02 -18.93 4.01
N PHE A 1023 -53.93 -17.96 3.81
CA PHE A 1023 -53.61 -16.60 3.37
C PHE A 1023 -53.18 -15.67 4.52
N VAL A 1024 -53.37 -16.06 5.77
CA VAL A 1024 -52.84 -15.35 6.94
C VAL A 1024 -51.46 -15.93 7.25
N LYS A 1025 -50.43 -15.20 6.88
CA LYS A 1025 -49.05 -15.60 7.04
C LYS A 1025 -48.53 -15.11 8.39
N ASP A 1026 -48.18 -16.07 9.25
CA ASP A 1026 -47.39 -15.81 10.46
C ASP A 1026 -46.18 -16.72 10.48
N ILE A 1027 -45.21 -16.36 11.31
CA ILE A 1027 -44.01 -17.17 11.51
C ILE A 1027 -44.41 -18.46 12.21
N SER A 1028 -44.27 -19.57 11.49
CA SER A 1028 -44.58 -20.90 12.03
C SER A 1028 -43.75 -21.19 13.29
N PRO A 1029 -44.23 -22.06 14.20
CA PRO A 1029 -43.44 -22.48 15.36
C PRO A 1029 -42.06 -23.04 14.99
N SER A 1030 -41.95 -23.74 13.85
CA SER A 1030 -40.69 -24.29 13.33
C SER A 1030 -39.75 -23.23 12.73
N SER A 1031 -40.27 -22.15 12.15
CA SER A 1031 -39.47 -21.04 11.61
C SER A 1031 -39.21 -19.92 12.65
N LYS A 1032 -39.71 -20.05 13.88
CA LYS A 1032 -39.61 -18.99 14.90
C LYS A 1032 -38.17 -18.67 15.30
N SER A 1033 -37.31 -19.68 15.44
CA SER A 1033 -35.87 -19.49 15.72
C SER A 1033 -35.18 -18.78 14.56
N LYS A 1034 -35.44 -19.24 13.33
CA LYS A 1034 -34.96 -18.62 12.08
C LYS A 1034 -35.33 -17.15 11.99
N PHE A 1035 -36.61 -16.84 12.13
CA PHE A 1035 -37.10 -15.47 12.07
C PHE A 1035 -36.51 -14.59 13.18
N ASN A 1036 -36.33 -15.12 14.39
CA ASN A 1036 -35.71 -14.37 15.48
C ASN A 1036 -34.26 -13.98 15.19
N ALA A 1037 -33.49 -14.86 14.52
CA ALA A 1037 -32.15 -14.52 14.08
C ALA A 1037 -32.16 -13.57 12.87
N PHE A 1038 -33.07 -13.79 11.91
CA PHE A 1038 -33.23 -12.92 10.75
C PHE A 1038 -33.56 -11.47 11.13
N LYS A 1039 -34.39 -11.25 12.16
CA LYS A 1039 -34.72 -9.91 12.64
C LYS A 1039 -33.71 -9.34 13.63
N ALA A 1040 -32.53 -9.96 13.81
CA ALA A 1040 -31.50 -9.43 14.70
C ALA A 1040 -31.12 -8.00 14.29
N GLN A 1041 -31.06 -7.09 15.27
CA GLN A 1041 -30.87 -5.65 15.05
C GLN A 1041 -31.84 -5.07 14.01
N ALA A 1042 -33.06 -5.57 13.95
CA ALA A 1042 -34.15 -4.85 13.31
C ALA A 1042 -34.57 -3.72 14.26
N ILE A 1043 -34.15 -2.50 13.97
CA ILE A 1043 -34.39 -1.31 14.80
C ILE A 1043 -34.79 -0.13 13.92
N ASP A 1044 -35.57 0.78 14.47
CA ASP A 1044 -35.92 2.02 13.78
C ASP A 1044 -34.89 3.15 13.99
N ALA A 1045 -35.18 4.33 13.43
CA ALA A 1045 -34.33 5.52 13.52
C ALA A 1045 -34.01 5.92 14.97
N GLU A 1046 -34.91 5.61 15.90
CA GLU A 1046 -34.80 5.93 17.32
C GLU A 1046 -34.12 4.80 18.12
N GLY A 1047 -33.68 3.73 17.46
CA GLY A 1047 -33.07 2.56 18.10
C GLY A 1047 -34.07 1.60 18.73
N LYS A 1048 -35.38 1.78 18.52
CA LYS A 1048 -36.41 0.91 19.07
C LYS A 1048 -36.50 -0.37 18.26
N LYS A 1049 -36.51 -1.51 18.96
CA LYS A 1049 -36.54 -2.84 18.34
C LYS A 1049 -37.85 -3.11 17.60
N ARG A 1050 -37.73 -3.47 16.33
CA ARG A 1050 -38.80 -3.76 15.37
C ARG A 1050 -39.05 -5.27 15.27
N LEU A 1051 -39.33 -5.90 16.41
CA LEU A 1051 -39.32 -7.36 16.56
C LEU A 1051 -40.48 -8.09 15.86
N ASN A 1052 -41.57 -7.41 15.49
CA ASN A 1052 -42.74 -8.05 14.88
C ASN A 1052 -43.27 -7.23 13.71
N ASP A 1053 -42.40 -6.48 13.05
CA ASP A 1053 -42.79 -5.70 11.89
C ASP A 1053 -43.27 -6.63 10.79
N THR A 1054 -44.42 -6.27 10.23
CA THR A 1054 -45.13 -7.02 9.21
C THR A 1054 -44.28 -7.20 7.96
N GLU A 1055 -43.50 -6.18 7.61
CA GLU A 1055 -42.61 -6.11 6.46
C GLU A 1055 -41.43 -7.08 6.61
N MET A 1056 -40.89 -7.22 7.82
CA MET A 1056 -39.85 -8.20 8.10
C MET A 1056 -40.38 -9.64 8.00
N LYS A 1057 -41.61 -9.90 8.46
CA LYS A 1057 -42.26 -11.20 8.28
C LYS A 1057 -42.49 -11.50 6.81
N PHE A 1058 -42.92 -10.49 6.03
CA PHE A 1058 -43.09 -10.60 4.59
C PHE A 1058 -41.77 -10.96 3.90
N ILE A 1059 -40.70 -10.18 4.11
CA ILE A 1059 -39.40 -10.42 3.47
C ILE A 1059 -38.90 -11.82 3.81
N PHE A 1060 -39.02 -12.25 5.07
CA PHE A 1060 -38.64 -13.60 5.49
C PHE A 1060 -39.39 -14.69 4.69
N HIS A 1061 -40.72 -14.63 4.63
CA HIS A 1061 -41.49 -15.60 3.84
C HIS A 1061 -41.23 -15.48 2.33
N PHE A 1062 -41.06 -14.27 1.79
CA PHE A 1062 -40.73 -14.07 0.38
C PHE A 1062 -39.42 -14.79 0.01
N LEU A 1063 -38.40 -14.66 0.86
CA LEU A 1063 -37.12 -15.33 0.69
C LEU A 1063 -37.23 -16.85 0.86
N GLU A 1064 -38.11 -17.37 1.71
CA GLU A 1064 -38.34 -18.83 1.84
C GLU A 1064 -39.16 -19.42 0.69
N GLU A 1065 -40.24 -18.76 0.30
CA GLU A 1065 -41.28 -19.36 -0.54
C GLU A 1065 -41.16 -18.93 -2.01
N ALA A 1066 -40.97 -17.64 -2.29
CA ALA A 1066 -41.09 -17.08 -3.64
C ALA A 1066 -39.75 -16.94 -4.38
N TRP A 1067 -38.65 -16.71 -3.66
CA TRP A 1067 -37.34 -16.33 -4.21
C TRP A 1067 -36.83 -17.21 -5.36
N PHE A 1068 -37.06 -18.53 -5.29
CA PHE A 1068 -36.56 -19.49 -6.28
C PHE A 1068 -37.52 -19.77 -7.42
N GLN A 1069 -38.72 -19.20 -7.39
CA GLN A 1069 -39.76 -19.52 -8.36
C GLN A 1069 -39.58 -18.76 -9.68
N GLY A 1070 -38.91 -17.60 -9.68
CA GLY A 1070 -38.69 -16.79 -10.90
C GLY A 1070 -37.45 -15.90 -10.82
N ASN A 1071 -37.24 -15.09 -11.85
CA ASN A 1071 -36.16 -14.11 -11.95
C ASN A 1071 -36.67 -12.66 -11.92
N ARG A 1072 -37.98 -12.43 -12.09
CA ARG A 1072 -38.62 -11.13 -11.91
C ARG A 1072 -39.83 -11.22 -10.98
N PHE A 1073 -39.96 -10.26 -10.07
CA PHE A 1073 -41.00 -10.21 -9.05
C PHE A 1073 -41.67 -8.84 -9.05
N VAL A 1074 -43.00 -8.83 -9.10
CA VAL A 1074 -43.81 -7.62 -8.89
C VAL A 1074 -44.55 -7.77 -7.56
N ILE A 1075 -44.07 -7.05 -6.55
CA ILE A 1075 -44.56 -7.09 -5.18
C ILE A 1075 -45.49 -5.90 -4.97
N ARG A 1076 -46.75 -6.17 -4.64
CA ARG A 1076 -47.72 -5.14 -4.24
C ARG A 1076 -47.95 -5.22 -2.74
N ILE A 1077 -47.79 -4.11 -2.05
CA ILE A 1077 -47.88 -4.01 -0.59
C ILE A 1077 -48.97 -3.00 -0.25
N GLU A 1078 -49.91 -3.35 0.63
CA GLU A 1078 -50.91 -2.45 1.19
C GLU A 1078 -50.82 -2.50 2.72
N SER A 1079 -50.50 -1.38 3.37
CA SER A 1079 -50.33 -1.27 4.82
C SER A 1079 -51.39 -0.34 5.44
N THR A 1080 -51.99 -0.76 6.56
CA THR A 1080 -52.94 0.09 7.31
C THR A 1080 -52.27 1.28 8.01
N LEU A 1081 -50.97 1.16 8.31
CA LEU A 1081 -50.14 2.21 8.88
C LEU A 1081 -49.14 2.73 7.85
N LYS A 1082 -48.61 3.93 8.08
CA LYS A 1082 -47.47 4.46 7.33
C LYS A 1082 -46.28 3.51 7.41
N VAL A 1083 -45.69 3.17 6.27
CA VAL A 1083 -44.44 2.43 6.21
C VAL A 1083 -43.32 3.36 6.66
N CYS A 1084 -42.66 3.01 7.76
CA CYS A 1084 -41.59 3.83 8.30
C CYS A 1084 -40.32 3.72 7.45
N SER A 1085 -39.39 4.68 7.61
CA SER A 1085 -38.10 4.69 6.89
C SER A 1085 -37.27 3.41 7.08
N SER A 1086 -37.45 2.72 8.19
CA SER A 1086 -36.75 1.45 8.45
C SER A 1086 -37.38 0.29 7.67
N CYS A 1087 -38.69 0.25 7.54
CA CYS A 1087 -39.38 -0.72 6.67
C CYS A 1087 -39.04 -0.49 5.20
N GLU A 1088 -38.99 0.76 4.75
CA GLU A 1088 -38.52 1.14 3.42
C GLU A 1088 -37.09 0.65 3.16
N ALA A 1089 -36.17 0.86 4.11
CA ALA A 1089 -34.81 0.37 4.00
C ALA A 1089 -34.75 -1.17 3.88
N TYR A 1090 -35.59 -1.92 4.62
CA TYR A 1090 -35.64 -3.37 4.49
C TYR A 1090 -36.08 -3.82 3.09
N MET A 1091 -37.02 -3.12 2.46
CA MET A 1091 -37.41 -3.39 1.08
C MET A 1091 -36.30 -3.01 0.09
N ALA A 1092 -35.55 -1.94 0.37
CA ALA A 1092 -34.38 -1.56 -0.39
C ALA A 1092 -33.29 -2.64 -0.36
N TYR A 1093 -32.99 -3.19 0.82
CA TYR A 1093 -32.06 -4.31 0.95
C TYR A 1093 -32.53 -5.51 0.13
N LEU A 1094 -33.83 -5.81 0.11
CA LEU A 1094 -34.37 -6.90 -0.70
C LEU A 1094 -34.12 -6.68 -2.20
N LYS A 1095 -34.37 -5.47 -2.72
CA LYS A 1095 -34.08 -5.12 -4.12
C LYS A 1095 -32.60 -5.29 -4.45
N GLU A 1096 -31.72 -4.88 -3.54
CA GLU A 1096 -30.27 -4.99 -3.74
C GLU A 1096 -29.79 -6.45 -3.74
N VAL A 1097 -30.34 -7.30 -2.87
CA VAL A 1097 -30.11 -8.76 -2.95
C VAL A 1097 -30.59 -9.30 -4.30
N GLY A 1098 -31.75 -8.85 -4.78
CA GLY A 1098 -32.26 -9.15 -6.11
C GLY A 1098 -31.23 -8.85 -7.19
N ARG A 1099 -30.74 -7.61 -7.20
CA ARG A 1099 -29.74 -7.12 -8.16
C ARG A 1099 -28.46 -7.97 -8.16
N GLN A 1100 -27.95 -8.34 -6.98
CA GLN A 1100 -26.74 -9.19 -6.86
C GLN A 1100 -26.92 -10.59 -7.46
N TYR A 1101 -28.16 -11.07 -7.52
CA TYR A 1101 -28.53 -12.38 -8.08
C TYR A 1101 -29.08 -12.31 -9.51
N GLY A 1102 -29.00 -11.14 -10.15
CA GLY A 1102 -29.59 -10.94 -11.48
C GLY A 1102 -31.12 -11.07 -11.49
N LYS A 1103 -31.77 -10.83 -10.35
CA LYS A 1103 -33.23 -10.82 -10.21
C LYS A 1103 -33.76 -9.39 -10.22
N GLU A 1104 -34.89 -9.19 -10.88
CA GLU A 1104 -35.60 -7.92 -10.93
C GLU A 1104 -36.72 -7.91 -9.88
N ILE A 1105 -36.73 -6.90 -9.00
CA ILE A 1105 -37.75 -6.76 -7.96
C ILE A 1105 -38.39 -5.39 -8.08
N GLU A 1106 -39.66 -5.38 -8.45
CA GLU A 1106 -40.51 -4.22 -8.54
C GLU A 1106 -41.43 -4.17 -7.32
N ILE A 1107 -41.54 -3.01 -6.66
CA ILE A 1107 -42.34 -2.86 -5.43
C ILE A 1107 -43.31 -1.69 -5.62
N HIS A 1108 -44.61 -1.99 -5.55
CA HIS A 1108 -45.70 -1.02 -5.48
C HIS A 1108 -46.17 -0.93 -4.04
N LEU A 1109 -46.13 0.26 -3.46
CA LEU A 1109 -46.47 0.46 -2.05
C LEU A 1109 -47.70 1.35 -1.92
N LYS A 1110 -48.71 0.84 -1.19
CA LYS A 1110 -49.87 1.62 -0.73
C LYS A 1110 -49.86 1.66 0.79
N ASP A 1111 -49.80 2.85 1.38
CA ASP A 1111 -49.80 2.99 2.84
C ASP A 1111 -50.70 4.13 3.32
N ASN A 1112 -50.80 4.30 4.64
CA ASN A 1112 -51.51 5.42 5.23
C ASN A 1112 -50.52 6.53 5.60
N GLY A 1113 -50.29 7.48 4.68
CA GLY A 1113 -49.30 8.54 4.83
C GLY A 1113 -49.40 9.38 6.10
N ASP A 1114 -50.58 9.39 6.75
CA ASP A 1114 -50.92 10.23 7.90
C ASP A 1114 -50.92 9.49 9.25
N VAL A 1115 -50.89 8.13 9.26
CA VAL A 1115 -51.10 7.35 10.48
C VAL A 1115 -49.86 6.51 10.82
N LEU A 1116 -49.07 7.00 11.78
CA LEU A 1116 -47.84 6.35 12.25
C LEU A 1116 -48.11 5.22 13.27
N SER A 1117 -49.21 5.31 14.00
CA SER A 1117 -49.57 4.33 15.01
C SER A 1117 -51.08 4.16 15.14
N PHE A 1118 -51.49 3.05 15.74
CA PHE A 1118 -52.89 2.78 16.03
C PHE A 1118 -53.53 3.83 16.96
N LYS A 1119 -52.73 4.47 17.83
CA LYS A 1119 -53.20 5.58 18.66
C LYS A 1119 -53.53 6.81 17.85
N ASP A 1120 -52.81 7.04 16.75
CA ASP A 1120 -53.05 8.18 15.87
C ASP A 1120 -54.29 7.96 14.99
N PHE A 1121 -54.63 6.70 14.70
CA PHE A 1121 -55.87 6.35 14.02
C PHE A 1121 -57.11 6.49 14.91
N LEU A 1122 -56.98 6.15 16.20
CA LEU A 1122 -58.08 6.24 17.17
C LEU A 1122 -58.36 7.68 17.63
N LYS A 1123 -57.45 8.62 17.35
CA LYS A 1123 -57.64 10.06 17.55
C LYS A 1123 -58.24 10.67 16.29
#